data_AF-A0A1Q8FRF3-F1
#
_entry.id   AF-A0A1Q8FRF3-F1
#
_cell.length_a   1.000
_cell.length_b   1.000
_cell.length_c   1.000
_cell.angle_alpha   90.00
_cell.angle_beta   90.00
_cell.angle_gamma   90.00
#
_symmetry.space_group_name_H-M   'P 1'
#
loop_
_entity.id
_entity.type
_entity.pdbx_description
1 polymer ?
#
loop_
_entity_poly.entity_id
_entity_poly.type
_entity_poly.pdbx_seq_one_letter_code
_entity_poly.pdbx_strand_id
1 'polypeptide(L)'
;MTEFARPNARLSPALVIALALGACSAGQPTVAAARTVQDNPATLNLLDPIFTDHMVIQRDQPATIWGQAEPGTTVTVRLGIDSQDATTDDEGRWQAVFAPHSAGERLALEVVTAQGVAQRVDDILVGDVWLCSGQSNMEFPVLRALNPGSEISGPHNPAIRLLTIAHDSQVTPQADHADPDVWQIASPDSVPDFSAVCYFFARELQARIDVPMGLIDASWGGSQIEAWISADGLRTTGDFNASLDTLALYATDRAAASAGFGVEWEAWWQDAAGTAPWTDEAVMAEPGQPAPAQMGDWRSWDIEGMDRHLGMVWFTRQIELDAVQAAQDAWIDLGGIDEVDASWVNGQFVGATFGWGSGRTYDLPQGSLRAGSNMIAVNVLNTWGAGGMVGPNEAVRLRFADGSTVALAGDWRFAPVPSSIGSPPRAPWESVGGLTGMYNGMVAPLEHTRLAGMIWYQGESNTGRADAYEGLLETLLADWRNQFGADMPALIVQLANFGALADQPVNSGWARVRDAQRRVAERDPRAGLVVTIDIGDRLDIHPPNKQEVGRRAARAALHVLHDGAGTGWGARPRDARRADDQIVLRFDDVEGGLHAMSTDAPGGYEACSADECRYVPARLADDHIVLSLAPDAGPVSHVRYCWADAPICPLYDGAGLPVGPFELAVVRE
;
A
#
# COMPACT_ATOMS: atom_id res chain seq x y z
N MET A 1 5.37 -33.94 -2.38
CA MET A 1 4.78 -34.93 -3.31
C MET A 1 3.73 -34.20 -4.15
N THR A 2 3.68 -34.54 -5.45
CA THR A 2 2.91 -33.92 -6.58
C THR A 2 3.34 -32.49 -6.92
N GLU A 3 4.40 -32.21 -7.70
CA GLU A 3 4.79 -32.58 -9.08
C GLU A 3 3.95 -31.86 -10.16
N PHE A 4 4.42 -30.67 -10.58
CA PHE A 4 3.97 -29.98 -11.80
C PHE A 4 5.13 -29.79 -12.78
N ALA A 5 5.00 -30.50 -13.89
CA ALA A 5 5.45 -30.26 -15.26
C ALA A 5 6.65 -29.34 -15.55
N ARG A 6 7.74 -29.97 -16.03
CA ARG A 6 8.77 -29.35 -16.89
C ARG A 6 8.26 -29.25 -18.35
N PRO A 7 8.66 -28.24 -19.14
CA PRO A 7 8.53 -28.29 -20.60
C PRO A 7 9.70 -29.06 -21.23
N ASN A 8 9.37 -30.07 -22.04
CA ASN A 8 10.33 -30.85 -22.83
C ASN A 8 10.74 -30.10 -24.10
N ALA A 9 12.05 -29.88 -24.24
CA ALA A 9 12.71 -29.65 -25.52
C ALA A 9 12.89 -30.98 -26.27
N ARG A 10 12.62 -31.00 -27.58
CA ARG A 10 13.19 -32.01 -28.51
C ARG A 10 13.64 -31.34 -29.80
N LEU A 11 14.85 -31.72 -30.20
CA LEU A 11 15.64 -31.29 -31.35
C LEU A 11 15.34 -32.08 -32.65
N SER A 12 15.49 -31.38 -33.78
CA SER A 12 16.14 -31.78 -35.06
C SER A 12 15.42 -32.70 -36.07
N PRO A 13 15.79 -32.68 -37.39
CA PRO A 13 17.10 -32.28 -37.96
C PRO A 13 17.15 -31.40 -39.24
N ALA A 14 18.29 -30.71 -39.35
CA ALA A 14 19.17 -30.44 -40.49
C ALA A 14 18.62 -30.37 -41.93
N LEU A 15 18.90 -29.24 -42.60
CA LEU A 15 19.28 -29.24 -44.01
C LEU A 15 20.55 -28.37 -44.20
N VAL A 16 21.57 -29.01 -44.75
CA VAL A 16 22.89 -28.47 -45.08
C VAL A 16 22.84 -27.85 -46.48
N ILE A 17 23.21 -26.59 -46.63
CA ILE A 17 23.83 -26.06 -47.87
C ILE A 17 24.98 -25.12 -47.46
N ALA A 18 26.19 -25.52 -47.83
CA ALA A 18 27.39 -24.70 -47.78
C ALA A 18 27.58 -23.94 -49.09
N LEU A 19 28.08 -22.70 -49.05
CA LEU A 19 29.09 -22.20 -50.00
C LEU A 19 29.65 -20.81 -49.62
N ALA A 20 30.99 -20.78 -49.60
CA ALA A 20 31.91 -19.73 -50.06
C ALA A 20 32.12 -18.42 -49.27
N LEU A 21 33.26 -18.44 -48.55
CA LEU A 21 34.26 -17.39 -48.32
C LEU A 21 34.20 -16.12 -49.19
N GLY A 22 34.36 -14.96 -48.53
CA GLY A 22 34.76 -13.70 -49.13
C GLY A 22 35.10 -12.65 -48.07
N ALA A 23 36.38 -12.56 -47.69
CA ALA A 23 36.90 -11.51 -46.83
C ALA A 23 36.96 -10.17 -47.59
N CYS A 24 36.52 -9.09 -46.96
CA CYS A 24 36.94 -7.72 -47.26
C CYS A 24 36.81 -6.85 -45.99
N SER A 25 37.96 -6.39 -45.53
CA SER A 25 38.17 -5.34 -44.54
C SER A 25 37.80 -3.97 -45.11
N ALA A 26 37.02 -3.18 -44.39
CA ALA A 26 37.01 -1.72 -44.53
C ALA A 26 36.64 -1.11 -43.17
N GLY A 27 37.53 -0.27 -42.65
CA GLY A 27 37.38 0.40 -41.36
C GLY A 27 36.23 1.40 -41.33
N GLN A 28 35.63 1.55 -40.16
CA GLN A 28 34.72 2.65 -39.86
C GLN A 28 35.41 3.65 -38.92
N PRO A 29 35.32 4.96 -39.19
CA PRO A 29 35.87 5.99 -38.33
C PRO A 29 34.95 6.18 -37.11
N THR A 30 35.56 6.29 -35.93
CA THR A 30 34.92 6.77 -34.71
C THR A 30 34.55 8.24 -34.89
N VAL A 31 33.24 8.53 -35.00
CA VAL A 31 32.71 9.89 -34.84
C VAL A 31 32.18 9.97 -33.41
N ALA A 32 32.89 10.72 -32.57
CA ALA A 32 32.38 11.17 -31.29
C ALA A 32 31.17 12.08 -31.54
N ALA A 33 29.97 11.57 -31.28
CA ALA A 33 28.78 12.39 -31.24
C ALA A 33 28.79 13.16 -29.91
N ALA A 34 29.22 14.42 -29.96
CA ALA A 34 28.91 15.38 -28.92
C ALA A 34 27.38 15.45 -28.80
N ARG A 35 26.84 15.03 -27.65
CA ARG A 35 25.46 15.35 -27.27
C ARG A 35 25.36 16.87 -27.17
N THR A 36 24.84 17.47 -28.23
CA THR A 36 24.24 18.79 -28.12
C THR A 36 22.97 18.58 -27.31
N VAL A 37 22.95 19.15 -26.10
CA VAL A 37 21.71 19.37 -25.36
C VAL A 37 20.88 20.28 -26.25
N GLN A 38 19.93 19.70 -26.99
CA GLN A 38 18.83 20.47 -27.55
C GLN A 38 17.95 20.83 -26.36
N ASP A 39 18.11 22.05 -25.85
CA ASP A 39 17.06 22.74 -25.11
C ASP A 39 15.86 22.86 -26.05
N ASN A 40 15.04 21.81 -26.11
CA ASN A 40 13.65 21.98 -26.50
C ASN A 40 13.01 22.74 -25.33
N PRO A 41 12.45 23.95 -25.54
CA PRO A 41 11.62 24.55 -24.51
C PRO A 41 10.51 23.54 -24.23
N ALA A 42 10.44 23.05 -22.99
CA ALA A 42 9.33 22.23 -22.55
C ALA A 42 8.06 22.97 -22.94
N THR A 43 7.21 22.36 -23.77
CA THR A 43 5.85 22.84 -23.97
C THR A 43 5.20 22.84 -22.60
N LEU A 44 5.05 24.02 -22.01
CA LEU A 44 4.46 24.20 -20.71
C LEU A 44 3.02 23.67 -20.78
N ASN A 45 2.71 22.61 -20.04
CA ASN A 45 1.33 22.16 -19.87
C ASN A 45 0.63 23.22 -19.02
N LEU A 46 -0.40 23.84 -19.59
CA LEU A 46 -1.15 24.90 -18.93
C LEU A 46 -2.01 24.37 -17.79
N LEU A 47 -2.49 23.13 -17.92
CA LEU A 47 -3.25 22.41 -16.90
C LEU A 47 -2.35 21.43 -16.15
N ASP A 48 -2.73 21.17 -14.90
CA ASP A 48 -2.22 20.03 -14.15
C ASP A 48 -2.37 18.71 -14.94
N PRO A 49 -1.39 17.80 -14.89
CA PRO A 49 -1.44 16.52 -15.61
C PRO A 49 -2.66 15.65 -15.32
N ILE A 50 -3.35 15.81 -14.19
CA ILE A 50 -4.56 15.05 -13.86
C ILE A 50 -5.73 15.37 -14.82
N PHE A 51 -5.71 16.54 -15.45
CA PHE A 51 -6.73 16.94 -16.42
C PHE A 51 -6.43 16.30 -17.78
N THR A 52 -7.02 15.12 -18.00
CA THR A 52 -6.96 14.39 -19.27
C THR A 52 -8.36 14.11 -19.82
N ASP A 53 -8.43 13.75 -21.10
CA ASP A 53 -9.70 13.37 -21.73
C ASP A 53 -10.37 12.24 -20.94
N HIS A 54 -11.70 12.20 -20.97
CA HIS A 54 -12.50 11.21 -20.23
C HIS A 54 -12.57 11.41 -18.71
N MET A 55 -12.02 12.49 -18.15
CA MET A 55 -12.14 12.81 -16.72
C MET A 55 -13.59 12.86 -16.22
N VAL A 56 -13.77 12.63 -14.91
CA VAL A 56 -15.00 12.97 -14.20
C VAL A 56 -14.72 14.05 -13.17
N ILE A 57 -15.56 15.09 -13.14
CA ILE A 57 -15.59 16.08 -12.06
C ILE A 57 -16.77 15.83 -11.14
N GLN A 58 -16.59 16.11 -9.85
CA GLN A 58 -17.62 15.89 -8.85
C GLN A 58 -18.83 16.80 -9.08
N ARG A 59 -20.01 16.19 -9.21
CA ARG A 59 -21.29 16.89 -9.31
C ARG A 59 -21.65 17.61 -8.01
N ASP A 60 -22.52 18.61 -8.14
CA ASP A 60 -23.17 19.30 -7.03
C ASP A 60 -22.20 19.99 -6.04
N GLN A 61 -20.92 20.12 -6.42
CA GLN A 61 -19.87 20.84 -5.70
C GLN A 61 -19.12 21.79 -6.65
N PRO A 62 -18.56 22.90 -6.14
CA PRO A 62 -17.70 23.77 -6.96
C PRO A 62 -16.49 23.01 -7.51
N ALA A 63 -16.21 23.18 -8.80
CA ALA A 63 -15.06 22.59 -9.46
C ALA A 63 -13.88 23.56 -9.49
N THR A 64 -12.74 23.16 -8.94
CA THR A 64 -11.48 23.91 -9.07
C THR A 64 -10.71 23.35 -10.26
N ILE A 65 -10.27 24.24 -11.14
CA ILE A 65 -9.36 23.92 -12.25
C ILE A 65 -8.06 24.68 -12.01
N TRP A 66 -6.91 24.04 -12.16
CA TRP A 66 -5.61 24.64 -11.87
C TRP A 66 -4.55 24.18 -12.86
N GLY A 67 -3.40 24.85 -12.81
CA GLY A 67 -2.22 24.50 -13.57
C GLY A 67 -1.15 25.58 -13.49
N GLN A 68 -0.28 25.61 -14.49
CA GLN A 68 0.89 26.50 -14.52
C GLN A 68 0.96 27.29 -15.82
N ALA A 69 1.45 28.53 -15.77
CA ALA A 69 1.77 29.36 -16.91
C ALA A 69 2.88 30.36 -16.51
N GLU A 70 3.36 31.16 -17.47
CA GLU A 70 4.35 32.21 -17.17
C GLU A 70 3.86 33.13 -16.02
N PRO A 71 4.70 33.42 -15.01
CA PRO A 71 4.33 34.27 -13.88
C PRO A 71 3.75 35.64 -14.28
N GLY A 72 2.72 36.10 -13.55
CA GLY A 72 2.02 37.37 -13.81
C GLY A 72 1.16 37.41 -15.08
N THR A 73 0.91 36.28 -15.75
CA THR A 73 0.08 36.19 -16.95
C THR A 73 -1.38 35.88 -16.57
N THR A 74 -2.33 36.46 -17.30
CA THR A 74 -3.74 36.09 -17.21
C THR A 74 -4.06 34.93 -18.15
N VAL A 75 -4.71 33.89 -17.61
CA VAL A 75 -5.28 32.77 -18.36
C VAL A 75 -6.81 32.83 -18.29
N THR A 76 -7.47 32.57 -19.42
CA THR A 76 -8.92 32.41 -19.48
C THR A 76 -9.23 30.92 -19.52
N VAL A 77 -9.95 30.44 -18.51
CA VAL A 77 -10.34 29.04 -18.33
C VAL A 77 -11.82 28.92 -18.69
N ARG A 78 -12.17 27.95 -19.52
CA ARG A 78 -13.56 27.66 -19.91
C ARG A 78 -13.90 26.24 -19.56
N LEU A 79 -14.99 26.05 -18.83
CA LEU A 79 -15.55 24.75 -18.50
C LEU A 79 -16.98 24.69 -19.05
N GLY A 80 -17.14 23.98 -20.17
CA GLY A 80 -18.40 24.00 -20.92
C GLY A 80 -18.73 25.40 -21.44
N ILE A 81 -19.83 25.98 -20.95
CA ILE A 81 -20.27 27.34 -21.31
C ILE A 81 -19.75 28.42 -20.36
N ASP A 82 -19.24 28.01 -19.19
CA ASP A 82 -18.76 28.92 -18.17
C ASP A 82 -17.32 29.34 -18.45
N SER A 83 -16.97 30.55 -18.05
CA SER A 83 -15.64 31.13 -18.26
C SER A 83 -15.19 31.89 -17.02
N GLN A 84 -13.92 31.74 -16.66
CA GLN A 84 -13.26 32.43 -15.56
C GLN A 84 -11.87 32.90 -16.01
N ASP A 85 -11.44 34.06 -15.53
CA ASP A 85 -10.06 34.51 -15.70
C ASP A 85 -9.29 34.24 -14.40
N ALA A 86 -8.06 33.74 -14.53
CA ALA A 86 -7.12 33.56 -13.42
C ALA A 86 -5.79 34.24 -13.75
N THR A 87 -5.12 34.77 -12.75
CA THR A 87 -3.77 35.35 -12.91
C THR A 87 -2.77 34.45 -12.20
N THR A 88 -1.68 34.13 -12.88
CA THR A 88 -0.62 33.30 -12.32
C THR A 88 0.14 34.02 -11.21
N ASP A 89 0.51 33.28 -10.17
CA ASP A 89 1.34 33.78 -9.07
C ASP A 89 2.83 33.93 -9.48
N ASP A 90 3.69 34.28 -8.51
CA ASP A 90 5.12 34.49 -8.74
C ASP A 90 5.86 33.19 -9.11
N GLU A 91 5.28 32.03 -8.79
CA GLU A 91 5.75 30.70 -9.18
C GLU A 91 5.06 30.17 -10.46
N GLY A 92 4.16 30.96 -11.06
CA GLY A 92 3.47 30.59 -12.29
C GLY A 92 2.20 29.75 -12.10
N ARG A 93 1.78 29.46 -10.87
CA ARG A 93 0.57 28.66 -10.61
C ARG A 93 -0.70 29.51 -10.74
N TRP A 94 -1.78 28.91 -11.21
CA TRP A 94 -3.09 29.56 -11.30
C TRP A 94 -4.21 28.60 -10.91
N GLN A 95 -5.33 29.15 -10.42
CA GLN A 95 -6.57 28.39 -10.22
C GLN A 95 -7.80 29.19 -10.65
N ALA A 96 -8.84 28.49 -11.11
CA ALA A 96 -10.16 29.02 -11.41
C ALA A 96 -11.23 28.14 -10.75
N VAL A 97 -12.23 28.75 -10.09
CA VAL A 97 -13.32 28.04 -9.41
C VAL A 97 -14.62 28.25 -10.18
N PHE A 98 -15.27 27.16 -10.55
CA PHE A 98 -16.54 27.14 -11.27
C PHE A 98 -17.70 26.79 -10.33
N ALA A 99 -18.90 27.24 -10.71
CA ALA A 99 -20.12 26.88 -9.99
C ALA A 99 -20.40 25.37 -10.09
N PRO A 100 -21.19 24.80 -9.16
CA PRO A 100 -21.57 23.39 -9.24
C PRO A 100 -22.28 23.03 -10.55
N HIS A 101 -21.88 21.90 -11.15
CA HIS A 101 -22.54 21.28 -12.30
C HIS A 101 -23.41 20.09 -11.87
N SER A 102 -24.44 19.79 -12.65
CA SER A 102 -25.38 18.68 -12.40
C SER A 102 -24.87 17.36 -12.98
N ALA A 103 -25.27 16.25 -12.35
CA ALA A 103 -24.96 14.91 -12.84
C ALA A 103 -25.35 14.69 -14.32
N GLY A 104 -24.49 14.00 -15.07
CA GLY A 104 -24.76 13.62 -16.46
C GLY A 104 -24.42 14.67 -17.50
N GLU A 105 -24.02 15.88 -17.09
CA GLU A 105 -23.45 16.87 -18.01
C GLU A 105 -22.17 16.34 -18.68
N ARG A 106 -21.99 16.75 -19.94
CA ARG A 106 -20.77 16.49 -20.73
C ARG A 106 -20.14 17.82 -21.08
N LEU A 107 -18.91 18.01 -20.62
CA LEU A 107 -18.19 19.28 -20.70
C LEU A 107 -16.90 19.10 -21.48
N ALA A 108 -16.32 20.24 -21.84
CA ALA A 108 -14.95 20.34 -22.29
C ALA A 108 -14.27 21.47 -21.51
N LEU A 109 -12.98 21.32 -21.28
CA LEU A 109 -12.13 22.28 -20.61
C LEU A 109 -11.17 22.90 -21.62
N GLU A 110 -11.06 24.22 -21.62
CA GLU A 110 -10.15 24.97 -22.49
C GLU A 110 -9.43 26.04 -21.67
N VAL A 111 -8.11 26.12 -21.78
CA VAL A 111 -7.28 27.17 -21.16
C VAL A 111 -6.61 27.97 -22.26
N VAL A 112 -6.86 29.28 -22.27
CA VAL A 112 -6.37 30.21 -23.29
C VAL A 112 -5.47 31.27 -22.65
N THR A 113 -4.27 31.45 -23.19
CA THR A 113 -3.39 32.57 -22.83
C THR A 113 -3.50 33.74 -23.81
N ALA A 114 -3.11 34.94 -23.38
CA ALA A 114 -3.08 36.12 -24.26
C ALA A 114 -2.15 35.96 -25.48
N GLN A 115 -1.15 35.07 -25.40
CA GLN A 115 -0.20 34.76 -26.49
C GLN A 115 -0.67 33.62 -27.42
N GLY A 116 -1.81 32.98 -27.15
CA GLY A 116 -2.43 32.00 -28.04
C GLY A 116 -2.04 30.54 -27.86
N VAL A 117 -1.65 30.11 -26.64
CA VAL A 117 -1.56 28.67 -26.31
C VAL A 117 -2.90 28.23 -25.68
N ALA A 118 -3.49 27.16 -26.22
CA ALA A 118 -4.89 26.77 -26.04
C ALA A 118 -5.03 25.28 -25.65
N GLN A 119 -4.56 24.88 -24.47
CA GLN A 119 -4.72 23.49 -24.03
C GLN A 119 -6.20 23.16 -23.87
N ARG A 120 -6.61 21.98 -24.37
CA ARG A 120 -8.00 21.51 -24.34
C ARG A 120 -8.06 20.08 -23.83
N VAL A 121 -9.09 19.82 -23.04
CA VAL A 121 -9.49 18.49 -22.55
C VAL A 121 -10.96 18.27 -22.90
N ASP A 122 -11.25 17.14 -23.53
CA ASP A 122 -12.57 16.76 -24.04
C ASP A 122 -13.18 15.59 -23.27
N ASP A 123 -14.50 15.38 -23.43
CA ASP A 123 -15.25 14.29 -22.78
C ASP A 123 -15.17 14.27 -21.25
N ILE A 124 -15.31 15.44 -20.62
CA ILE A 124 -15.42 15.53 -19.15
C ILE A 124 -16.86 15.20 -18.74
N LEU A 125 -17.04 14.21 -17.88
CA LEU A 125 -18.33 13.89 -17.26
C LEU A 125 -18.50 14.61 -15.93
N VAL A 126 -19.73 14.96 -15.60
CA VAL A 126 -20.10 15.42 -14.25
C VAL A 126 -20.80 14.28 -13.51
N GLY A 127 -20.23 13.82 -12.40
CA GLY A 127 -20.65 12.59 -11.73
C GLY A 127 -20.13 12.45 -10.30
N ASP A 128 -20.20 11.25 -9.74
CA ASP A 128 -19.65 10.94 -8.42
C ASP A 128 -18.20 10.44 -8.57
N VAL A 129 -17.26 11.13 -7.93
CA VAL A 129 -15.82 10.79 -7.96
C VAL A 129 -15.45 10.08 -6.66
N TRP A 130 -14.94 8.85 -6.75
CA TRP A 130 -14.58 8.02 -5.60
C TRP A 130 -13.08 7.73 -5.57
N LEU A 131 -12.46 7.93 -4.41
CA LEU A 131 -11.08 7.54 -4.15
C LEU A 131 -11.04 6.13 -3.53
N CYS A 132 -10.48 5.18 -4.25
CA CYS A 132 -10.25 3.81 -3.84
C CYS A 132 -8.78 3.67 -3.43
N SER A 133 -8.53 3.38 -2.15
CA SER A 133 -7.17 3.33 -1.61
C SER A 133 -6.97 2.21 -0.59
N GLY A 134 -5.71 1.96 -0.28
CA GLY A 134 -5.25 0.93 0.63
C GLY A 134 -4.09 0.14 0.03
N GLN A 135 -4.07 -1.16 0.31
CA GLN A 135 -2.96 -2.03 -0.10
C GLN A 135 -3.40 -3.04 -1.17
N SER A 136 -2.66 -4.15 -1.28
CA SER A 136 -2.78 -5.18 -2.32
C SER A 136 -4.18 -5.76 -2.55
N ASN A 137 -5.08 -5.74 -1.55
CA ASN A 137 -6.47 -6.17 -1.75
C ASN A 137 -7.34 -5.11 -2.44
N MET A 138 -7.01 -3.82 -2.31
CA MET A 138 -7.56 -2.74 -3.13
C MET A 138 -6.95 -2.77 -4.54
N GLU A 139 -5.62 -2.90 -4.63
CA GLU A 139 -4.85 -2.96 -5.90
C GLU A 139 -5.22 -4.17 -6.77
N PHE A 140 -5.86 -5.18 -6.18
CA PHE A 140 -6.13 -6.46 -6.83
C PHE A 140 -6.90 -6.29 -8.16
N PRO A 141 -6.32 -6.69 -9.31
CA PRO A 141 -6.86 -6.35 -10.63
C PRO A 141 -8.04 -7.24 -11.03
N VAL A 142 -8.95 -6.72 -11.86
CA VAL A 142 -10.12 -7.47 -12.37
C VAL A 142 -9.72 -8.77 -13.07
N LEU A 143 -8.58 -8.80 -13.78
CA LEU A 143 -8.12 -10.01 -14.49
C LEU A 143 -7.87 -11.19 -13.53
N ARG A 144 -7.59 -10.91 -12.26
CA ARG A 144 -7.35 -11.93 -11.21
C ARG A 144 -8.60 -12.25 -10.38
N ALA A 145 -9.70 -11.52 -10.56
CA ALA A 145 -10.95 -11.77 -9.85
C ALA A 145 -11.62 -13.06 -10.35
N LEU A 146 -12.68 -13.49 -9.68
CA LEU A 146 -13.48 -14.62 -10.17
C LEU A 146 -14.09 -14.32 -11.54
N ASN A 147 -14.19 -15.32 -12.42
CA ASN A 147 -14.83 -15.20 -13.74
C ASN A 147 -14.35 -14.00 -14.61
N PRO A 148 -13.04 -13.72 -14.69
CA PRO A 148 -12.54 -12.46 -15.26
C PRO A 148 -12.91 -12.32 -16.75
N GLY A 149 -12.98 -13.42 -17.49
CA GLY A 149 -13.37 -13.40 -18.90
C GLY A 149 -14.76 -12.83 -19.15
N SER A 150 -15.74 -13.13 -18.31
CA SER A 150 -17.09 -12.55 -18.43
C SER A 150 -17.15 -11.11 -17.95
N GLU A 151 -16.36 -10.76 -16.94
CA GLU A 151 -16.35 -9.42 -16.35
C GLU A 151 -15.68 -8.40 -17.30
N ILE A 152 -14.64 -8.83 -18.01
CA ILE A 152 -13.90 -8.02 -18.99
C ILE A 152 -14.63 -7.93 -20.33
N SER A 153 -15.26 -9.02 -20.78
CA SER A 153 -15.96 -9.05 -22.09
C SER A 153 -17.35 -8.38 -22.09
N GLY A 154 -17.76 -7.81 -20.96
CA GLY A 154 -19.01 -7.05 -20.85
C GLY A 154 -19.07 -5.85 -21.80
N PRO A 155 -20.27 -5.30 -22.05
CA PRO A 155 -20.41 -4.11 -22.88
C PRO A 155 -19.64 -2.93 -22.26
N HIS A 156 -19.07 -2.08 -23.11
CA HIS A 156 -18.40 -0.86 -22.67
C HIS A 156 -19.36 -0.04 -21.80
N ASN A 157 -18.88 0.47 -20.68
CA ASN A 157 -19.66 1.36 -19.83
C ASN A 157 -19.07 2.78 -19.89
N PRO A 158 -19.50 3.62 -20.85
CA PRO A 158 -18.99 4.97 -20.99
C PRO A 158 -19.50 5.92 -19.91
N ALA A 159 -20.21 5.45 -18.89
CA ALA A 159 -20.54 6.25 -17.71
C ALA A 159 -19.60 5.96 -16.52
N ILE A 160 -18.67 5.00 -16.64
CA ILE A 160 -17.62 4.74 -15.65
C ILE A 160 -16.26 5.14 -16.25
N ARG A 161 -15.45 5.84 -15.45
CA ARG A 161 -14.13 6.34 -15.80
C ARG A 161 -13.12 5.93 -14.75
N LEU A 162 -11.94 5.54 -15.20
CA LEU A 162 -10.91 4.90 -14.40
C LEU A 162 -9.65 5.76 -14.45
N LEU A 163 -9.08 6.08 -13.29
CA LEU A 163 -7.79 6.73 -13.14
C LEU A 163 -6.98 5.89 -12.15
N THR A 164 -5.83 5.37 -12.56
CA THR A 164 -4.89 4.71 -11.66
C THR A 164 -3.75 5.68 -11.40
N ILE A 165 -3.47 5.95 -10.13
CA ILE A 165 -2.36 6.79 -9.71
C ILE A 165 -1.09 5.94 -9.69
N ALA A 166 -0.05 6.40 -10.38
CA ALA A 166 1.24 5.74 -10.35
C ALA A 166 1.80 5.63 -8.92
N HIS A 167 2.47 4.52 -8.64
CA HIS A 167 3.15 4.31 -7.37
C HIS A 167 4.26 5.34 -7.17
N ASP A 168 4.03 6.29 -6.27
CA ASP A 168 5.02 7.29 -5.89
C ASP A 168 5.09 7.47 -4.36
N SER A 169 6.31 7.52 -3.83
CA SER A 169 6.56 7.68 -2.41
C SER A 169 7.58 8.78 -2.20
N GLN A 170 7.11 9.90 -1.65
CA GLN A 170 7.91 11.12 -1.53
C GLN A 170 8.05 11.53 -0.07
N VAL A 171 9.24 11.99 0.31
CA VAL A 171 9.51 12.41 1.71
C VAL A 171 8.91 13.78 2.03
N THR A 172 8.44 14.51 1.01
CA THR A 172 7.70 15.77 1.11
C THR A 172 6.44 15.73 0.24
N PRO A 173 5.34 16.39 0.62
CA PRO A 173 4.14 16.49 -0.21
C PRO A 173 4.48 17.04 -1.60
N GLN A 174 3.97 16.39 -2.64
CA GLN A 174 4.06 16.89 -4.00
C GLN A 174 2.81 17.70 -4.35
N ALA A 175 2.98 18.69 -5.23
CA ALA A 175 1.85 19.45 -5.79
C ALA A 175 1.20 18.71 -6.96
N ASP A 176 2.00 18.00 -7.76
CA ASP A 176 1.58 17.35 -9.00
C ASP A 176 2.02 15.87 -8.99
N HIS A 177 1.32 14.99 -9.73
CA HIS A 177 1.74 13.60 -9.91
C HIS A 177 2.98 13.48 -10.82
N ALA A 178 3.87 12.53 -10.51
CA ALA A 178 5.13 12.35 -11.22
C ALA A 178 4.96 11.80 -12.66
N ASP A 179 3.96 10.95 -12.87
CA ASP A 179 3.63 10.37 -14.17
C ASP A 179 2.29 10.94 -14.68
N PRO A 180 2.07 11.03 -16.01
CA PRO A 180 0.79 11.45 -16.55
C PRO A 180 -0.25 10.35 -16.32
N ASP A 181 -0.91 10.37 -15.17
CA ASP A 181 -2.05 9.50 -14.88
C ASP A 181 -3.22 9.90 -15.81
N VAL A 182 -3.64 8.97 -16.67
CA VAL A 182 -4.64 9.25 -17.72
C VAL A 182 -5.97 8.60 -17.39
N TRP A 183 -7.05 9.37 -17.47
CA TRP A 183 -8.41 8.86 -17.35
C TRP A 183 -8.77 7.96 -18.54
N GLN A 184 -9.39 6.83 -18.23
CA GLN A 184 -9.80 5.84 -19.22
C GLN A 184 -11.29 5.52 -19.11
N ILE A 185 -11.93 5.27 -20.25
CA ILE A 185 -13.28 4.71 -20.29
C ILE A 185 -13.23 3.27 -19.78
N ALA A 186 -14.17 2.86 -18.92
CA ALA A 186 -14.32 1.45 -18.56
C ALA A 186 -14.68 0.59 -19.80
N SER A 187 -13.70 -0.20 -20.25
CA SER A 187 -13.75 -1.00 -21.47
C SER A 187 -12.94 -2.29 -21.31
N PRO A 188 -13.05 -3.26 -22.22
CA PRO A 188 -12.23 -4.47 -22.20
C PRO A 188 -10.71 -4.21 -22.23
N ASP A 189 -10.27 -3.02 -22.68
CA ASP A 189 -8.86 -2.65 -22.76
C ASP A 189 -8.32 -2.05 -21.44
N SER A 190 -9.18 -1.45 -20.61
CA SER A 190 -8.78 -0.69 -19.40
C SER A 190 -9.16 -1.38 -18.09
N VAL A 191 -10.29 -2.11 -18.08
CA VAL A 191 -10.80 -2.82 -16.90
C VAL A 191 -9.86 -3.93 -16.39
N PRO A 192 -9.14 -4.73 -17.22
CA PRO A 192 -8.39 -5.89 -16.74
C PRO A 192 -7.40 -5.59 -15.61
N ASP A 193 -6.68 -4.48 -15.71
CA ASP A 193 -5.60 -4.11 -14.79
C ASP A 193 -6.05 -3.16 -13.66
N PHE A 194 -7.28 -2.64 -13.72
CA PHE A 194 -7.82 -1.72 -12.71
C PHE A 194 -8.26 -2.46 -11.43
N SER A 195 -8.27 -1.76 -10.29
CA SER A 195 -8.80 -2.26 -9.01
C SER A 195 -10.18 -2.93 -9.17
N ALA A 196 -10.24 -4.22 -8.88
CA ALA A 196 -11.46 -5.00 -8.96
C ALA A 196 -12.50 -4.55 -7.94
N VAL A 197 -12.07 -4.21 -6.72
CA VAL A 197 -12.98 -3.71 -5.68
C VAL A 197 -13.63 -2.41 -6.14
N CYS A 198 -12.81 -1.48 -6.62
CA CYS A 198 -13.29 -0.18 -7.08
C CYS A 198 -14.22 -0.28 -8.29
N TYR A 199 -13.84 -1.07 -9.30
CA TYR A 199 -14.66 -1.30 -10.49
C TYR A 199 -16.01 -1.96 -10.16
N PHE A 200 -16.00 -3.06 -9.39
CA PHE A 200 -17.25 -3.75 -9.05
C PHE A 200 -18.13 -2.91 -8.12
N PHE A 201 -17.56 -2.11 -7.23
CA PHE A 201 -18.31 -1.11 -6.46
C PHE A 201 -19.09 -0.16 -7.38
N ALA A 202 -18.40 0.46 -8.33
CA ALA A 202 -19.03 1.43 -9.22
C ALA A 202 -20.10 0.80 -10.10
N ARG A 203 -19.82 -0.40 -10.64
CA ARG A 203 -20.78 -1.18 -11.42
C ARG A 203 -22.06 -1.47 -10.64
N GLU A 204 -21.93 -1.89 -9.39
CA GLU A 204 -23.08 -2.26 -8.53
C GLU A 204 -23.83 -1.02 -8.02
N LEU A 205 -23.13 0.09 -7.77
CA LEU A 205 -23.73 1.35 -7.34
C LEU A 205 -24.47 2.03 -8.50
N GLN A 206 -23.85 2.16 -9.67
CA GLN A 206 -24.46 2.77 -10.86
C GLN A 206 -25.67 1.98 -11.37
N ALA A 207 -25.74 0.66 -11.14
CA ALA A 207 -26.96 -0.11 -11.42
C ALA A 207 -28.18 0.35 -10.59
N ARG A 208 -27.96 1.14 -9.54
CA ARG A 208 -28.96 1.65 -8.60
C ARG A 208 -29.12 3.17 -8.66
N ILE A 209 -28.09 3.89 -9.14
CA ILE A 209 -28.12 5.35 -9.33
C ILE A 209 -27.71 5.71 -10.77
N ASP A 210 -28.50 6.53 -11.44
CA ASP A 210 -28.24 6.97 -12.81
C ASP A 210 -27.27 8.17 -12.82
N VAL A 211 -26.03 7.93 -12.39
CA VAL A 211 -24.98 8.96 -12.23
C VAL A 211 -23.66 8.44 -12.83
N PRO A 212 -22.94 9.24 -13.66
CA PRO A 212 -21.59 8.89 -14.07
C PRO A 212 -20.64 8.74 -12.89
N MET A 213 -19.67 7.83 -12.98
CA MET A 213 -18.74 7.54 -11.89
C MET A 213 -17.30 7.70 -12.35
N GLY A 214 -16.53 8.49 -11.59
CA GLY A 214 -15.07 8.57 -11.70
C GLY A 214 -14.44 7.77 -10.57
N LEU A 215 -13.51 6.88 -10.89
CA LEU A 215 -12.83 6.02 -9.94
C LEU A 215 -11.34 6.32 -9.97
N ILE A 216 -10.81 6.77 -8.84
CA ILE A 216 -9.38 7.00 -8.64
C ILE A 216 -8.84 5.84 -7.81
N ASP A 217 -7.96 5.01 -8.39
CA ASP A 217 -7.25 3.95 -7.71
C ASP A 217 -5.87 4.46 -7.27
N ALA A 218 -5.72 4.70 -5.98
CA ALA A 218 -4.47 5.07 -5.34
C ALA A 218 -4.16 4.02 -4.26
N SER A 219 -3.64 2.87 -4.67
CA SER A 219 -3.36 1.74 -3.78
C SER A 219 -1.95 1.19 -4.02
N TRP A 220 -1.34 0.57 -3.00
CA TRP A 220 -0.01 -0.03 -3.13
C TRP A 220 0.16 -1.22 -2.19
N GLY A 221 0.39 -2.41 -2.76
CA GLY A 221 0.70 -3.65 -2.05
C GLY A 221 1.77 -3.52 -0.96
N GLY A 222 1.46 -4.09 0.22
CA GLY A 222 2.37 -4.15 1.36
C GLY A 222 2.34 -2.92 2.28
N SER A 223 1.64 -1.84 1.89
CA SER A 223 1.61 -0.59 2.65
C SER A 223 0.99 -0.71 4.05
N GLN A 224 1.63 -0.08 5.03
CA GLN A 224 1.06 0.23 6.34
C GLN A 224 0.26 1.53 6.29
N ILE A 225 -0.74 1.68 7.18
CA ILE A 225 -1.63 2.86 7.19
C ILE A 225 -0.86 4.18 7.42
N GLU A 226 0.25 4.15 8.15
CA GLU A 226 1.09 5.32 8.42
C GLU A 226 1.65 5.97 7.15
N ALA A 227 1.89 5.20 6.09
CA ALA A 227 2.38 5.72 4.81
C ALA A 227 1.34 6.61 4.10
N TRP A 228 0.04 6.46 4.43
CA TRP A 228 -1.10 7.12 3.79
C TRP A 228 -1.65 8.31 4.58
N ILE A 229 -1.09 8.61 5.75
CA ILE A 229 -1.49 9.74 6.60
C ILE A 229 -0.46 10.87 6.43
N SER A 230 -0.95 12.10 6.31
CA SER A 230 -0.11 13.30 6.27
C SER A 230 0.79 13.40 7.52
N ALA A 231 1.90 14.13 7.41
CA ALA A 231 2.77 14.36 8.55
C ALA A 231 2.00 15.06 9.69
N ASP A 232 1.15 16.04 9.36
CA ASP A 232 0.32 16.75 10.33
C ASP A 232 -0.68 15.83 11.02
N GLY A 233 -1.34 14.95 10.27
CA GLY A 233 -2.24 13.93 10.80
C GLY A 233 -1.53 13.00 11.78
N LEU A 234 -0.39 12.43 11.39
CA LEU A 234 0.42 11.55 12.26
C LEU A 234 0.91 12.27 13.52
N ARG A 235 1.26 13.56 13.45
CA ARG A 235 1.66 14.34 14.65
C ARG A 235 0.56 14.43 15.69
N THR A 236 -0.72 14.39 15.30
CA THR A 236 -1.83 14.44 16.27
C THR A 236 -1.90 13.20 17.17
N THR A 237 -1.32 12.08 16.74
CA THR A 237 -1.23 10.85 17.55
C THR A 237 -0.20 10.99 18.68
N GLY A 238 0.81 11.84 18.49
CA GLY A 238 1.94 12.02 19.41
C GLY A 238 3.04 10.96 19.30
N ASP A 239 2.74 9.78 18.76
CA ASP A 239 3.64 8.61 18.76
C ASP A 239 4.78 8.70 17.74
N PHE A 240 4.59 9.44 16.66
CA PHE A 240 5.52 9.47 15.51
C PHE A 240 6.39 10.73 15.43
N ASN A 241 6.31 11.65 16.40
CA ASN A 241 6.96 12.97 16.30
C ASN A 241 8.47 12.89 16.03
N ALA A 242 9.20 12.04 16.75
CA ALA A 242 10.65 11.91 16.54
C ALA A 242 10.98 11.32 15.16
N SER A 243 10.25 10.30 14.71
CA SER A 243 10.41 9.70 13.39
C SER A 243 10.05 10.68 12.25
N LEU A 244 9.04 11.53 12.46
CA LEU A 244 8.67 12.60 11.52
C LEU A 244 9.69 13.73 11.48
N ASP A 245 10.31 14.08 12.61
CA ASP A 245 11.43 15.03 12.65
C ASP A 245 12.64 14.46 11.87
N THR A 246 12.91 13.17 12.02
CA THR A 246 13.93 12.45 11.24
C THR A 246 13.58 12.43 9.74
N LEU A 247 12.33 12.20 9.37
CA LEU A 247 11.87 12.25 7.97
C LEU A 247 12.03 13.66 7.37
N ALA A 248 11.66 14.69 8.13
CA ALA A 248 11.82 16.08 7.72
C ALA A 248 13.31 16.46 7.56
N LEU A 249 14.18 15.96 8.44
CA LEU A 249 15.62 16.09 8.26
C LEU A 249 16.07 15.36 6.99
N TYR A 250 15.59 14.15 6.73
CA TYR A 250 15.96 13.38 5.54
C TYR A 250 15.64 14.13 4.24
N ALA A 251 14.55 14.89 4.21
CA ALA A 251 14.20 15.73 3.05
C ALA A 251 15.23 16.84 2.75
N THR A 252 15.99 17.30 3.76
CA THR A 252 16.93 18.43 3.65
C THR A 252 18.40 18.04 3.77
N ASP A 253 18.70 16.99 4.54
CA ASP A 253 20.03 16.44 4.80
C ASP A 253 19.91 14.92 5.04
N ARG A 254 19.95 14.16 3.94
CA ARG A 254 19.86 12.68 3.96
C ARG A 254 20.97 12.03 4.77
N ALA A 255 22.20 12.57 4.70
CA ALA A 255 23.35 11.99 5.39
C ALA A 255 23.18 12.11 6.92
N ALA A 256 22.77 13.28 7.40
CA ALA A 256 22.51 13.49 8.83
C ALA A 256 21.35 12.63 9.34
N ALA A 257 20.25 12.54 8.59
CA ALA A 257 19.11 11.70 8.96
C ALA A 257 19.46 10.21 8.98
N SER A 258 20.16 9.70 7.96
CA SER A 258 20.65 8.31 7.92
C SER A 258 21.58 8.01 9.08
N ALA A 259 22.51 8.90 9.40
CA ALA A 259 23.40 8.72 10.55
C ALA A 259 22.63 8.68 11.88
N GLY A 260 21.62 9.55 12.05
CA GLY A 260 20.75 9.56 13.23
C GLY A 260 19.95 8.27 13.39
N PHE A 261 19.31 7.80 12.32
CA PHE A 261 18.60 6.52 12.32
C PHE A 261 19.54 5.33 12.55
N GLY A 262 20.77 5.39 12.01
CA GLY A 262 21.80 4.38 12.27
C GLY A 262 22.07 4.19 13.76
N VAL A 263 22.09 5.26 14.55
CA VAL A 263 22.26 5.17 16.01
C VAL A 263 21.11 4.40 16.67
N GLU A 264 19.87 4.63 16.25
CA GLU A 264 18.69 3.89 16.74
C GLU A 264 18.77 2.41 16.38
N TRP A 265 19.07 2.13 15.11
CA TRP A 265 19.20 0.76 14.60
C TRP A 265 20.31 0.00 15.33
N GLU A 266 21.48 0.60 15.49
CA GLU A 266 22.63 0.02 16.18
C GLU A 266 22.34 -0.20 17.67
N ALA A 267 21.67 0.74 18.34
CA ALA A 267 21.28 0.59 19.74
C ALA A 267 20.30 -0.57 19.93
N TRP A 268 19.32 -0.70 19.04
CA TRP A 268 18.39 -1.83 19.04
C TRP A 268 19.14 -3.16 18.86
N TRP A 269 20.04 -3.25 17.87
CA TRP A 269 20.78 -4.48 17.63
C TRP A 269 21.67 -4.85 18.84
N GLN A 270 22.31 -3.85 19.46
CA GLN A 270 23.13 -4.09 20.65
C GLN A 270 22.31 -4.61 21.84
N ASP A 271 21.10 -4.08 22.05
CA ASP A 271 20.20 -4.57 23.10
C ASP A 271 19.75 -6.02 22.81
N ALA A 272 19.39 -6.31 21.55
CA ALA A 272 18.88 -7.61 21.15
C ALA A 272 19.95 -8.70 21.05
N ALA A 273 21.15 -8.37 20.56
CA ALA A 273 22.18 -9.33 20.18
C ALA A 273 23.52 -9.18 20.92
N GLY A 274 23.80 -8.03 21.56
CA GLY A 274 25.04 -7.77 22.29
C GLY A 274 26.32 -7.78 21.43
N THR A 275 26.21 -7.52 20.13
CA THR A 275 27.32 -7.57 19.16
C THR A 275 27.30 -6.36 18.22
N ALA A 276 28.41 -6.10 17.52
CA ALA A 276 28.52 -5.02 16.52
C ALA A 276 29.06 -5.54 15.16
N PRO A 277 28.28 -6.34 14.39
CA PRO A 277 28.76 -6.99 13.17
C PRO A 277 29.25 -6.04 12.06
N TRP A 278 28.88 -4.76 12.12
CA TRP A 278 29.27 -3.73 11.16
C TRP A 278 30.67 -3.14 11.40
N THR A 279 31.34 -3.46 12.51
CA THR A 279 32.67 -2.91 12.84
C THR A 279 33.81 -3.66 12.17
N ASP A 280 34.88 -2.95 11.79
CA ASP A 280 36.09 -3.54 11.20
C ASP A 280 36.64 -4.69 12.07
N GLU A 281 36.66 -4.51 13.39
CA GLU A 281 37.13 -5.52 14.34
C GLU A 281 36.27 -6.78 14.31
N ALA A 282 34.93 -6.65 14.34
CA ALA A 282 34.04 -7.80 14.33
C ALA A 282 34.12 -8.59 13.02
N VAL A 283 34.13 -7.91 11.88
CA VAL A 283 34.22 -8.58 10.58
C VAL A 283 35.54 -9.33 10.43
N MET A 284 36.63 -8.78 10.95
CA MET A 284 37.94 -9.43 10.91
C MET A 284 38.10 -10.56 11.94
N ALA A 285 37.38 -10.51 13.06
CA ALA A 285 37.47 -11.49 14.13
C ALA A 285 36.77 -12.82 13.80
N GLU A 286 35.55 -12.80 13.25
CA GLU A 286 34.82 -14.00 12.83
C GLU A 286 34.02 -13.78 11.53
N PRO A 287 34.68 -13.83 10.36
CA PRO A 287 33.99 -13.60 9.09
C PRO A 287 33.05 -14.78 8.77
N GLY A 288 31.80 -14.47 8.39
CA GLY A 288 30.73 -15.44 8.08
C GLY A 288 31.05 -16.45 6.96
N GLN A 289 30.11 -17.25 6.50
CA GLN A 289 30.36 -18.24 5.43
C GLN A 289 30.50 -17.55 4.06
N PRO A 290 31.30 -18.04 3.10
CA PRO A 290 31.31 -17.49 1.74
C PRO A 290 29.92 -17.58 1.10
N ALA A 291 29.43 -16.46 0.56
CA ALA A 291 28.20 -16.43 -0.23
C ALA A 291 28.48 -16.93 -1.66
N PRO A 292 27.47 -17.44 -2.38
CA PRO A 292 27.63 -17.81 -3.79
C PRO A 292 28.06 -16.63 -4.66
N ALA A 293 28.84 -16.90 -5.71
CA ALA A 293 29.29 -15.86 -6.63
C ALA A 293 28.14 -15.14 -7.33
N GLN A 294 27.07 -15.88 -7.66
CA GLN A 294 25.81 -15.32 -8.12
C GLN A 294 24.91 -15.11 -6.90
N MET A 295 24.78 -13.86 -6.47
CA MET A 295 23.81 -13.49 -5.45
C MET A 295 22.40 -13.62 -6.04
N GLY A 296 21.41 -13.87 -5.20
CA GLY A 296 20.05 -14.23 -5.61
C GLY A 296 19.20 -14.60 -4.39
N ASP A 297 18.04 -15.21 -4.63
CA ASP A 297 17.22 -15.77 -3.54
C ASP A 297 18.06 -16.75 -2.71
N TRP A 298 18.36 -16.39 -1.46
CA TRP A 298 19.23 -17.21 -0.61
C TRP A 298 18.67 -18.60 -0.33
N ARG A 299 17.36 -18.79 -0.51
CA ARG A 299 16.72 -20.09 -0.34
C ARG A 299 17.06 -21.07 -1.47
N SER A 300 17.65 -20.56 -2.55
CA SER A 300 18.12 -21.35 -3.70
C SER A 300 19.59 -21.75 -3.62
N TRP A 301 20.34 -21.30 -2.60
CA TRP A 301 21.81 -21.42 -2.56
C TRP A 301 22.36 -22.84 -2.28
N ASP A 302 21.51 -23.85 -2.11
CA ASP A 302 21.90 -25.21 -1.70
C ASP A 302 22.80 -25.21 -0.45
N ILE A 303 22.50 -24.31 0.50
CA ILE A 303 23.15 -24.21 1.80
C ILE A 303 22.17 -24.68 2.88
N GLU A 304 22.63 -25.58 3.75
CA GLU A 304 21.82 -26.14 4.84
C GLU A 304 21.21 -25.03 5.72
N GLY A 305 19.90 -25.10 5.93
CA GLY A 305 19.14 -24.16 6.75
C GLY A 305 18.68 -22.88 6.02
N MET A 306 19.22 -22.58 4.83
CA MET A 306 18.84 -21.38 4.08
C MET A 306 17.57 -21.57 3.24
N ASP A 307 17.21 -22.80 2.85
CA ASP A 307 16.05 -23.11 1.99
C ASP A 307 14.70 -22.66 2.56
N ARG A 308 14.64 -22.43 3.87
CA ARG A 308 13.44 -21.97 4.60
C ARG A 308 13.70 -20.79 5.53
N HIS A 309 14.88 -20.16 5.43
CA HIS A 309 15.23 -19.05 6.31
C HIS A 309 14.39 -17.82 6.00
N LEU A 310 13.59 -17.42 7.00
CA LEU A 310 12.93 -16.13 7.11
C LEU A 310 13.56 -15.40 8.30
N GLY A 311 13.93 -14.15 8.12
CA GLY A 311 14.65 -13.34 9.10
C GLY A 311 15.81 -12.58 8.45
N MET A 312 16.69 -12.05 9.30
CA MET A 312 17.83 -11.27 8.83
C MET A 312 19.00 -12.15 8.41
N VAL A 313 19.81 -11.64 7.49
CA VAL A 313 21.12 -12.17 7.11
C VAL A 313 22.10 -11.01 7.02
N TRP A 314 23.25 -11.14 7.68
CA TRP A 314 24.37 -10.23 7.48
C TRP A 314 25.16 -10.62 6.25
N PHE A 315 25.58 -9.63 5.47
CA PHE A 315 26.50 -9.73 4.36
C PHE A 315 27.70 -8.81 4.61
N THR A 316 28.91 -9.30 4.35
CA THR A 316 30.13 -8.50 4.49
C THR A 316 31.07 -8.66 3.29
N ARG A 317 31.74 -7.57 2.94
CA ARG A 317 32.70 -7.51 1.83
C ARG A 317 33.83 -6.54 2.12
N GLN A 318 35.07 -7.01 1.98
CA GLN A 318 36.26 -6.17 2.02
C GLN A 318 36.71 -5.79 0.61
N ILE A 319 37.08 -4.54 0.39
CA ILE A 319 37.65 -4.06 -0.88
C ILE A 319 38.92 -3.24 -0.63
N GLU A 320 39.73 -3.09 -1.67
CA GLU A 320 40.91 -2.22 -1.67
C GLU A 320 40.69 -1.04 -2.62
N LEU A 321 40.94 0.18 -2.15
CA LEU A 321 40.80 1.41 -2.93
C LEU A 321 42.13 2.17 -2.97
N ASP A 322 42.42 2.83 -4.08
CA ASP A 322 43.55 3.75 -4.14
C ASP A 322 43.23 5.10 -3.47
N ALA A 323 44.25 5.95 -3.30
CA ALA A 323 44.10 7.25 -2.64
C ALA A 323 43.26 8.26 -3.44
N VAL A 324 43.15 8.09 -4.77
CA VAL A 324 42.33 8.95 -5.64
C VAL A 324 40.86 8.56 -5.50
N GLN A 325 40.56 7.27 -5.51
CA GLN A 325 39.21 6.74 -5.29
C GLN A 325 38.68 7.11 -3.89
N ALA A 326 39.48 6.89 -2.85
CA ALA A 326 39.06 7.13 -1.47
C ALA A 326 38.82 8.61 -1.11
N ALA A 327 39.38 9.55 -1.89
CA ALA A 327 39.26 10.97 -1.63
C ALA A 327 38.04 11.63 -2.31
N GLN A 328 37.23 10.86 -3.05
CA GLN A 328 36.08 11.36 -3.80
C GLN A 328 34.78 11.19 -3.03
N ASP A 329 33.78 11.98 -3.42
CA ASP A 329 32.39 11.58 -3.22
C ASP A 329 32.11 10.32 -4.04
N ALA A 330 31.33 9.41 -3.47
CA ALA A 330 30.99 8.14 -4.07
C ALA A 330 29.54 7.75 -3.78
N TRP A 331 29.10 6.69 -4.44
CA TRP A 331 27.83 6.03 -4.21
C TRP A 331 28.06 4.53 -4.13
N ILE A 332 27.37 3.87 -3.20
CA ILE A 332 27.28 2.41 -3.19
C ILE A 332 25.94 1.99 -3.79
N ASP A 333 26.01 1.33 -4.94
CA ASP A 333 24.88 0.66 -5.56
C ASP A 333 24.91 -0.81 -5.10
N LEU A 334 23.89 -1.28 -4.37
CA LEU A 334 23.80 -2.68 -3.90
C LEU A 334 22.89 -3.56 -4.77
N GLY A 335 22.38 -3.02 -5.88
CA GLY A 335 21.41 -3.71 -6.72
C GLY A 335 20.09 -3.96 -6.01
N GLY A 336 19.30 -4.89 -6.53
CA GLY A 336 18.04 -5.30 -5.91
C GLY A 336 18.29 -6.05 -4.61
N ILE A 337 17.68 -5.58 -3.53
CA ILE A 337 17.62 -6.26 -2.24
C ILE A 337 16.17 -6.57 -1.92
N ASP A 338 15.90 -7.75 -1.35
CA ASP A 338 14.58 -8.11 -0.87
C ASP A 338 14.19 -7.38 0.43
N GLU A 339 12.92 -7.00 0.51
CA GLU A 339 12.28 -6.26 1.60
C GLU A 339 13.09 -5.09 2.19
N VAL A 340 13.84 -5.27 3.29
CA VAL A 340 14.52 -4.19 4.04
C VAL A 340 16.02 -4.44 4.11
N ASP A 341 16.80 -3.38 3.94
CA ASP A 341 18.22 -3.40 4.26
C ASP A 341 18.64 -2.30 5.24
N ALA A 342 19.77 -2.54 5.90
CA ALA A 342 20.57 -1.53 6.58
C ALA A 342 22.05 -1.74 6.20
N SER A 343 22.78 -0.67 5.92
CA SER A 343 24.09 -0.74 5.29
C SER A 343 25.12 0.13 6.01
N TRP A 344 26.35 -0.38 6.08
CA TRP A 344 27.50 0.28 6.68
C TRP A 344 28.73 0.21 5.78
N VAL A 345 29.55 1.26 5.83
CA VAL A 345 30.88 1.31 5.24
C VAL A 345 31.88 1.73 6.31
N ASN A 346 32.91 0.93 6.55
CA ASN A 346 33.95 1.17 7.55
C ASN A 346 33.41 1.43 8.97
N GLY A 347 32.32 0.74 9.33
CA GLY A 347 31.60 0.91 10.60
C GLY A 347 30.68 2.13 10.67
N GLN A 348 30.59 2.95 9.61
CA GLN A 348 29.65 4.08 9.55
C GLN A 348 28.36 3.64 8.86
N PHE A 349 27.22 3.94 9.48
CA PHE A 349 25.91 3.72 8.85
C PHE A 349 25.73 4.64 7.65
N VAL A 350 25.32 4.09 6.50
CA VAL A 350 25.18 4.85 5.24
C VAL A 350 23.75 4.90 4.72
N GLY A 351 22.90 3.95 5.11
CA GLY A 351 21.50 3.97 4.71
C GLY A 351 20.74 2.72 5.07
N ALA A 352 19.42 2.85 5.01
CA ALA A 352 18.45 1.77 5.11
C ALA A 352 17.24 2.16 4.27
N THR A 353 16.56 1.18 3.67
CA THR A 353 15.28 1.43 2.98
C THR A 353 14.53 0.11 2.77
N PHE A 354 13.36 0.23 2.14
CA PHE A 354 12.49 -0.88 1.77
C PHE A 354 12.21 -0.91 0.27
N GLY A 355 11.99 -2.11 -0.27
CA GLY A 355 11.35 -2.34 -1.57
C GLY A 355 11.70 -3.71 -2.13
N TRP A 356 10.73 -4.42 -2.69
CA TRP A 356 10.91 -5.80 -3.18
C TRP A 356 11.78 -5.86 -4.42
N GLY A 357 13.06 -6.21 -4.24
CA GLY A 357 14.02 -6.36 -5.33
C GLY A 357 14.37 -5.05 -6.06
N SER A 358 13.88 -3.91 -5.57
CA SER A 358 14.21 -2.59 -6.11
C SER A 358 15.68 -2.24 -5.80
N GLY A 359 16.32 -1.54 -6.73
CA GLY A 359 17.71 -1.13 -6.59
C GLY A 359 17.96 -0.25 -5.36
N ARG A 360 19.10 -0.47 -4.69
CA ARG A 360 19.58 0.35 -3.57
C ARG A 360 20.78 1.18 -3.98
N THR A 361 20.73 2.47 -3.69
CA THR A 361 21.87 3.39 -3.84
C THR A 361 21.97 4.27 -2.61
N TYR A 362 23.15 4.35 -2.01
CA TYR A 362 23.44 5.24 -0.88
C TYR A 362 24.60 6.17 -1.17
N ASP A 363 24.48 7.42 -0.72
CA ASP A 363 25.52 8.44 -0.83
C ASP A 363 26.67 8.12 0.14
N LEU A 364 27.90 8.21 -0.36
CA LEU A 364 29.14 8.11 0.40
C LEU A 364 29.89 9.43 0.25
N PRO A 365 29.61 10.44 1.11
CA PRO A 365 30.31 11.71 1.03
C PRO A 365 31.81 11.53 1.28
N GLN A 366 32.61 12.50 0.82
CA GLN A 366 34.04 12.50 1.05
C GLN A 366 34.38 12.25 2.53
N GLY A 367 35.22 11.25 2.77
CA GLY A 367 35.61 10.80 4.11
C GLY A 367 34.95 9.50 4.57
N SER A 368 33.92 9.00 3.89
CA SER A 368 33.34 7.68 4.13
C SER A 368 34.28 6.53 3.73
N LEU A 369 35.15 6.77 2.75
CA LEU A 369 36.11 5.80 2.22
C LEU A 369 37.55 6.12 2.67
N ARG A 370 38.40 5.10 2.68
CA ARG A 370 39.81 5.16 3.10
C ARG A 370 40.70 4.60 2.01
N ALA A 371 41.92 5.13 1.85
CA ALA A 371 42.90 4.50 0.98
C ALA A 371 43.33 3.14 1.58
N GLY A 372 43.39 2.10 0.75
CA GLY A 372 43.61 0.72 1.15
C GLY A 372 42.30 0.00 1.48
N SER A 373 42.32 -0.82 2.54
CA SER A 373 41.20 -1.68 2.93
C SER A 373 39.97 -0.89 3.38
N ASN A 374 38.81 -1.24 2.82
CA ASN A 374 37.50 -0.78 3.26
C ASN A 374 36.58 -1.97 3.51
N MET A 375 35.73 -1.87 4.53
CA MET A 375 34.74 -2.89 4.86
C MET A 375 33.33 -2.41 4.54
N ILE A 376 32.52 -3.29 3.96
CA ILE A 376 31.11 -3.06 3.71
C ILE A 376 30.33 -4.13 4.48
N ALA A 377 29.32 -3.72 5.23
CA ALA A 377 28.38 -4.62 5.88
C ALA A 377 26.95 -4.26 5.46
N VAL A 378 26.12 -5.26 5.19
CA VAL A 378 24.71 -5.09 4.83
C VAL A 378 23.90 -6.10 5.63
N ASN A 379 22.91 -5.64 6.37
CA ASN A 379 21.89 -6.50 6.97
C ASN A 379 20.68 -6.51 6.05
N VAL A 380 20.18 -7.68 5.69
CA VAL A 380 18.98 -7.84 4.87
C VAL A 380 17.94 -8.65 5.64
N LEU A 381 16.75 -8.09 5.84
CA LEU A 381 15.59 -8.78 6.40
C LEU A 381 14.70 -9.30 5.27
N ASN A 382 14.27 -10.56 5.37
CA ASN A 382 13.19 -11.11 4.56
C ASN A 382 12.16 -11.76 5.50
N THR A 383 10.91 -11.34 5.43
CA THR A 383 9.80 -11.84 6.24
C THR A 383 8.93 -12.81 5.46
N TRP A 384 8.97 -12.81 4.13
CA TRP A 384 8.21 -13.74 3.30
C TRP A 384 8.82 -13.97 1.91
N GLY A 385 8.80 -15.23 1.45
CA GLY A 385 9.18 -15.51 0.07
C GLY A 385 10.70 -15.41 -0.16
N ALA A 386 11.08 -14.93 -1.34
CA ALA A 386 12.45 -14.97 -1.86
C ALA A 386 13.31 -13.86 -1.24
N GLY A 387 14.41 -14.20 -0.59
CA GLY A 387 15.19 -13.24 0.21
C GLY A 387 16.59 -12.94 -0.30
N GLY A 388 17.16 -11.83 0.16
CA GLY A 388 18.58 -11.50 -0.02
C GLY A 388 18.87 -10.44 -1.07
N MET A 389 20.14 -10.34 -1.45
CA MET A 389 20.60 -9.43 -2.51
C MET A 389 20.32 -10.08 -3.87
N VAL A 390 19.11 -9.88 -4.39
CA VAL A 390 18.56 -10.56 -5.59
C VAL A 390 19.17 -10.07 -6.91
N GLY A 391 19.92 -8.97 -6.91
CA GLY A 391 20.74 -8.53 -8.03
C GLY A 391 20.03 -7.58 -9.01
N PRO A 392 20.46 -7.52 -10.28
CA PRO A 392 21.51 -8.35 -10.86
C PRO A 392 22.91 -7.98 -10.33
N ASN A 393 23.85 -8.93 -10.34
CA ASN A 393 25.19 -8.76 -9.78
C ASN A 393 25.95 -7.55 -10.35
N GLU A 394 25.80 -7.27 -11.65
CA GLU A 394 26.44 -6.13 -12.32
C GLU A 394 25.97 -4.75 -11.81
N ALA A 395 24.82 -4.71 -11.12
CA ALA A 395 24.33 -3.51 -10.46
C ALA A 395 25.01 -3.27 -9.09
N VAL A 396 25.72 -4.27 -8.55
CA VAL A 396 26.38 -4.20 -7.24
C VAL A 396 27.79 -3.63 -7.41
N ARG A 397 27.99 -2.35 -7.09
CA ARG A 397 29.22 -1.59 -7.36
C ARG A 397 29.36 -0.32 -6.50
N LEU A 398 30.58 0.18 -6.40
CA LEU A 398 30.85 1.58 -6.07
C LEU A 398 30.92 2.41 -7.36
N ARG A 399 30.33 3.60 -7.34
CA ARG A 399 30.52 4.65 -8.34
C ARG A 399 31.19 5.84 -7.70
N PHE A 400 32.15 6.46 -8.39
CA PHE A 400 32.86 7.65 -7.91
C PHE A 400 32.45 8.88 -8.71
N ALA A 401 32.69 10.07 -8.15
CA ALA A 401 32.35 11.35 -8.78
C ALA A 401 33.00 11.56 -10.17
N ASP A 402 34.18 10.99 -10.41
CA ASP A 402 34.85 11.00 -11.72
C ASP A 402 34.24 10.04 -12.77
N GLY A 403 33.20 9.29 -12.39
CA GLY A 403 32.52 8.30 -13.23
C GLY A 403 33.19 6.93 -13.27
N SER A 404 34.32 6.73 -12.59
CA SER A 404 34.92 5.41 -12.41
C SER A 404 34.08 4.54 -11.48
N THR A 405 34.29 3.22 -11.54
CA THR A 405 33.52 2.26 -10.74
C THR A 405 34.39 1.13 -10.22
N VAL A 406 34.04 0.57 -9.06
CA VAL A 406 34.59 -0.69 -8.54
C VAL A 406 33.46 -1.70 -8.40
N ALA A 407 33.59 -2.86 -9.05
CA ALA A 407 32.59 -3.92 -8.92
C ALA A 407 32.59 -4.50 -7.49
N LEU A 408 31.41 -4.66 -6.92
CA LEU A 408 31.20 -5.29 -5.61
C LEU A 408 30.61 -6.69 -5.73
N ALA A 409 30.33 -7.19 -6.94
CA ALA A 409 29.86 -8.56 -7.15
C ALA A 409 30.91 -9.60 -6.74
N GLY A 410 30.46 -10.69 -6.10
CA GLY A 410 31.31 -11.79 -5.65
C GLY A 410 32.08 -11.52 -4.34
N ASP A 411 32.68 -12.58 -3.80
CA ASP A 411 33.49 -12.58 -2.55
C ASP A 411 32.77 -12.00 -1.31
N TRP A 412 31.44 -11.95 -1.33
CA TRP A 412 30.63 -11.66 -0.15
C TRP A 412 30.72 -12.82 0.83
N ARG A 413 30.65 -12.50 2.12
CA ARG A 413 30.44 -13.48 3.18
C ARG A 413 29.10 -13.20 3.82
N PHE A 414 28.44 -14.21 4.37
CA PHE A 414 27.13 -14.07 5.00
C PHE A 414 27.02 -14.81 6.33
N ALA A 415 26.12 -14.33 7.19
CA ALA A 415 25.79 -14.97 8.46
C ALA A 415 24.28 -14.81 8.75
N PRO A 416 23.51 -15.92 8.82
CA PRO A 416 22.10 -15.86 9.20
C PRO A 416 21.94 -15.38 10.64
N VAL A 417 20.90 -14.58 10.89
CA VAL A 417 20.57 -14.06 12.22
C VAL A 417 19.50 -14.96 12.87
N PRO A 418 19.66 -15.36 14.15
CA PRO A 418 18.62 -16.09 14.86
C PRO A 418 17.31 -15.30 14.92
N SER A 419 16.18 -15.99 14.69
CA SER A 419 14.85 -15.36 14.75
C SER A 419 14.51 -14.75 16.12
N SER A 420 15.19 -15.18 17.18
CA SER A 420 15.05 -14.63 18.53
C SER A 420 15.50 -13.18 18.67
N ILE A 421 16.26 -12.65 17.71
CA ILE A 421 16.67 -11.23 17.69
C ILE A 421 15.48 -10.30 17.37
N GLY A 422 14.44 -10.81 16.69
CA GLY A 422 13.28 -10.01 16.31
C GLY A 422 13.48 -9.24 15.00
N SER A 423 12.73 -8.15 14.81
CA SER A 423 12.79 -7.30 13.61
C SER A 423 13.40 -5.93 13.95
N PRO A 424 14.19 -5.35 13.05
CA PRO A 424 14.80 -4.04 13.26
C PRO A 424 13.77 -2.91 13.27
N PRO A 425 14.12 -1.73 13.84
CA PRO A 425 13.38 -0.51 13.57
C PRO A 425 13.36 -0.22 12.06
N ARG A 426 12.28 0.40 11.59
CA ARG A 426 12.04 0.71 10.18
C ARG A 426 12.38 2.17 9.92
N ALA A 427 13.03 2.45 8.79
CA ALA A 427 13.40 3.83 8.49
C ALA A 427 12.15 4.65 8.14
N PRO A 428 11.98 5.88 8.64
CA PRO A 428 10.78 6.68 8.39
C PRO A 428 10.50 6.99 6.91
N TRP A 429 11.54 6.95 6.06
CA TRP A 429 11.46 7.22 4.62
C TRP A 429 11.29 5.96 3.76
N GLU A 430 11.08 4.79 4.36
CA GLU A 430 10.69 3.60 3.62
C GLU A 430 9.38 3.84 2.85
N SER A 431 9.19 3.17 1.71
CA SER A 431 7.98 3.37 0.91
C SER A 431 6.74 2.79 1.59
N VAL A 432 6.64 1.46 1.67
CA VAL A 432 5.41 0.80 2.17
C VAL A 432 5.37 0.68 3.70
N GLY A 433 6.53 0.74 4.37
CA GLY A 433 6.65 0.63 5.82
C GLY A 433 7.04 1.93 6.53
N GLY A 434 7.21 3.03 5.78
CA GLY A 434 7.57 4.33 6.34
C GLY A 434 6.37 5.20 6.68
N LEU A 435 6.63 6.48 6.87
CA LEU A 435 5.64 7.47 7.30
C LEU A 435 5.35 8.44 6.16
N THR A 436 4.07 8.70 5.89
CA THR A 436 3.60 9.78 5.01
C THR A 436 4.00 9.68 3.52
N GLY A 437 4.93 8.80 3.14
CA GLY A 437 5.50 8.74 1.80
C GLY A 437 4.48 8.62 0.66
N MET A 438 3.51 7.71 0.80
CA MET A 438 2.45 7.48 -0.18
C MET A 438 1.41 8.59 -0.18
N TYR A 439 1.07 9.13 1.00
CA TYR A 439 0.25 10.34 1.08
C TYR A 439 0.86 11.46 0.25
N ASN A 440 2.16 11.72 0.45
CA ASN A 440 2.87 12.80 -0.20
C ASN A 440 2.94 12.68 -1.72
N GLY A 441 3.18 11.48 -2.24
CA GLY A 441 3.35 11.24 -3.69
C GLY A 441 2.03 10.98 -4.42
N MET A 442 1.07 10.31 -3.78
CA MET A 442 -0.13 9.80 -4.45
C MET A 442 -1.42 10.57 -4.08
N VAL A 443 -1.54 11.03 -2.83
CA VAL A 443 -2.80 11.61 -2.30
C VAL A 443 -2.75 13.13 -2.20
N ALA A 444 -1.63 13.71 -1.77
CA ALA A 444 -1.46 15.16 -1.63
C ALA A 444 -1.72 15.91 -2.95
N PRO A 445 -1.26 15.42 -4.13
CA PRO A 445 -1.57 16.08 -5.42
C PRO A 445 -3.06 16.11 -5.76
N LEU A 446 -3.90 15.31 -5.09
CA LEU A 446 -5.35 15.33 -5.28
C LEU A 446 -6.07 16.45 -4.49
N GLU A 447 -5.37 17.34 -3.78
CA GLU A 447 -5.97 18.32 -2.85
C GLU A 447 -7.09 19.20 -3.44
N HIS A 448 -7.08 19.44 -4.74
CA HIS A 448 -8.10 20.23 -5.43
C HIS A 448 -9.21 19.39 -6.07
N THR A 449 -9.11 18.06 -6.00
CA THR A 449 -10.13 17.12 -6.46
C THR A 449 -11.22 16.95 -5.40
N ARG A 450 -12.46 17.28 -5.76
CA ARG A 450 -13.63 17.00 -4.91
C ARG A 450 -14.06 15.55 -5.07
N LEU A 451 -14.48 14.92 -3.98
CA LEU A 451 -14.85 13.51 -3.92
C LEU A 451 -16.28 13.34 -3.40
N ALA A 452 -16.99 12.35 -3.94
CA ALA A 452 -18.25 11.83 -3.40
C ALA A 452 -18.02 10.91 -2.20
N GLY A 453 -16.83 10.32 -2.07
CA GLY A 453 -16.45 9.44 -0.97
C GLY A 453 -15.14 8.71 -1.22
N MET A 454 -14.73 7.93 -0.22
CA MET A 454 -13.56 7.05 -0.29
C MET A 454 -13.90 5.60 0.05
N ILE A 455 -13.11 4.66 -0.47
CA ILE A 455 -13.09 3.26 -0.07
C ILE A 455 -11.69 2.91 0.41
N TRP A 456 -11.58 2.45 1.64
CA TRP A 456 -10.34 2.06 2.29
C TRP A 456 -10.30 0.54 2.50
N TYR A 457 -9.36 -0.14 1.83
CA TYR A 457 -9.12 -1.57 2.03
C TYR A 457 -7.66 -1.84 2.35
N GLN A 458 -7.37 -1.83 3.65
CA GLN A 458 -6.04 -2.04 4.20
C GLN A 458 -6.13 -2.58 5.63
N GLY A 459 -5.05 -3.19 6.09
CA GLY A 459 -4.84 -3.50 7.51
C GLY A 459 -3.98 -4.73 7.73
N GLU A 460 -3.80 -5.58 6.71
CA GLU A 460 -3.02 -6.82 6.81
C GLU A 460 -1.58 -6.53 7.27
N SER A 461 -0.96 -5.48 6.73
CA SER A 461 0.40 -5.05 7.10
C SER A 461 0.49 -4.43 8.51
N ASN A 462 -0.63 -4.12 9.16
CA ASN A 462 -0.68 -3.58 10.52
C ASN A 462 -1.12 -4.62 11.57
N THR A 463 -1.37 -5.87 11.19
CA THR A 463 -1.82 -6.92 12.13
C THR A 463 -0.80 -7.22 13.23
N GLY A 464 0.49 -7.01 12.98
CA GLY A 464 1.55 -7.10 14.00
C GLY A 464 1.56 -5.95 15.02
N ARG A 465 0.87 -4.84 14.72
CA ARG A 465 0.72 -3.63 15.58
C ARG A 465 -0.75 -3.24 15.73
N ALA A 466 -1.63 -4.23 15.85
CA ALA A 466 -3.07 -4.05 15.80
C ALA A 466 -3.63 -3.05 16.84
N ASP A 467 -2.96 -2.90 17.98
CA ASP A 467 -3.40 -2.00 19.06
C ASP A 467 -3.36 -0.51 18.65
N ALA A 468 -2.46 -0.12 17.73
CA ALA A 468 -2.39 1.24 17.21
C ALA A 468 -3.38 1.51 16.06
N TYR A 469 -3.92 0.45 15.44
CA TYR A 469 -4.63 0.55 14.17
C TYR A 469 -5.91 1.38 14.26
N GLU A 470 -6.64 1.28 15.38
CA GLU A 470 -7.87 2.06 15.58
C GLU A 470 -7.59 3.57 15.51
N GLY A 471 -6.64 4.05 16.30
CA GLY A 471 -6.30 5.48 16.34
C GLY A 471 -5.71 5.97 15.01
N LEU A 472 -4.93 5.13 14.34
CA LEU A 472 -4.41 5.45 12.99
C LEU A 472 -5.54 5.54 11.96
N LEU A 473 -6.52 4.65 11.99
CA LEU A 473 -7.66 4.68 11.09
C LEU A 473 -8.55 5.91 11.34
N GLU A 474 -8.81 6.26 12.59
CA GLU A 474 -9.49 7.51 12.95
C GLU A 474 -8.72 8.73 12.42
N THR A 475 -7.39 8.71 12.55
CA THR A 475 -6.50 9.78 12.08
C THR A 475 -6.55 9.90 10.55
N LEU A 476 -6.46 8.79 9.82
CA LEU A 476 -6.57 8.76 8.36
C LEU A 476 -7.88 9.39 7.88
N LEU A 477 -9.01 8.98 8.47
CA LEU A 477 -10.32 9.50 8.09
C LEU A 477 -10.44 11.01 8.36
N ALA A 478 -9.94 11.46 9.52
CA ALA A 478 -9.95 12.89 9.86
C ALA A 478 -9.03 13.71 8.94
N ASP A 479 -7.82 13.22 8.67
CA ASP A 479 -6.82 13.86 7.82
C ASP A 479 -7.34 14.04 6.39
N TRP A 480 -7.89 12.98 5.80
CA TRP A 480 -8.43 13.04 4.44
C TRP A 480 -9.71 13.86 4.36
N ARG A 481 -10.53 13.91 5.42
CA ARG A 481 -11.68 14.83 5.48
C ARG A 481 -11.25 16.29 5.59
N ASN A 482 -10.11 16.59 6.20
CA ASN A 482 -9.57 17.95 6.19
C ASN A 482 -9.17 18.38 4.77
N GLN A 483 -8.64 17.44 3.96
CA GLN A 483 -8.25 17.71 2.57
C GLN A 483 -9.46 17.74 1.61
N PHE A 484 -10.28 16.70 1.62
CA PHE A 484 -11.32 16.48 0.60
C PHE A 484 -12.71 16.97 0.99
N GLY A 485 -12.97 17.18 2.29
CA GLY A 485 -14.23 17.71 2.81
C GLY A 485 -14.70 17.01 4.09
N ALA A 486 -15.13 17.81 5.08
CA ALA A 486 -15.47 17.33 6.43
C ALA A 486 -16.56 16.25 6.46
N ASP A 487 -17.50 16.27 5.51
CA ASP A 487 -18.63 15.33 5.44
C ASP A 487 -18.39 14.17 4.46
N MET A 488 -17.17 14.00 3.94
CA MET A 488 -16.84 12.96 2.96
C MET A 488 -17.16 11.56 3.51
N PRO A 489 -18.04 10.79 2.84
CA PRO A 489 -18.30 9.39 3.16
C PRO A 489 -17.04 8.52 3.08
N ALA A 490 -16.91 7.57 4.02
CA ALA A 490 -15.83 6.60 4.02
C ALA A 490 -16.36 5.17 4.12
N LEU A 491 -15.94 4.30 3.21
CA LEU A 491 -16.22 2.87 3.27
C LEU A 491 -14.98 2.13 3.74
N ILE A 492 -15.11 1.43 4.86
CA ILE A 492 -14.01 0.66 5.45
C ILE A 492 -14.24 -0.81 5.12
N VAL A 493 -13.32 -1.40 4.36
CA VAL A 493 -13.38 -2.82 4.04
C VAL A 493 -12.66 -3.62 5.13
N GLN A 494 -13.44 -4.45 5.83
CA GLN A 494 -12.91 -5.28 6.89
C GLN A 494 -11.98 -6.35 6.31
N LEU A 495 -10.92 -6.73 7.02
CA LEU A 495 -10.00 -7.77 6.54
C LEU A 495 -10.71 -9.12 6.32
N ALA A 496 -10.43 -9.77 5.20
CA ALA A 496 -10.96 -11.09 4.86
C ALA A 496 -10.30 -12.19 5.70
N ASN A 497 -10.86 -13.40 5.69
CA ASN A 497 -10.24 -14.59 6.28
C ASN A 497 -8.93 -14.96 5.58
N PHE A 498 -7.86 -15.13 6.36
CA PHE A 498 -6.55 -15.60 5.92
C PHE A 498 -5.80 -16.22 7.09
N GLY A 499 -5.04 -17.30 6.87
CA GLY A 499 -4.19 -17.90 7.91
C GLY A 499 -4.70 -19.23 8.48
N ALA A 500 -4.15 -19.63 9.62
CA ALA A 500 -4.45 -20.92 10.23
C ALA A 500 -5.85 -20.95 10.88
N LEU A 501 -6.50 -22.11 10.82
CA LEU A 501 -7.69 -22.36 11.64
C LEU A 501 -7.26 -22.45 13.11
N ALA A 502 -8.08 -21.91 14.00
CA ALA A 502 -7.93 -22.05 15.44
C ALA A 502 -8.96 -23.07 15.97
N ASP A 503 -8.50 -24.05 16.75
CA ASP A 503 -9.33 -25.03 17.46
C ASP A 503 -9.44 -24.73 18.97
N GLN A 504 -8.77 -23.67 19.43
CA GLN A 504 -8.82 -23.08 20.75
C GLN A 504 -8.79 -21.55 20.63
N PRO A 505 -9.26 -20.80 21.63
CA PRO A 505 -9.10 -19.34 21.65
C PRO A 505 -7.63 -18.93 21.52
N VAL A 506 -7.37 -17.93 20.69
CA VAL A 506 -6.03 -17.39 20.43
C VAL A 506 -6.05 -15.87 20.51
N ASN A 507 -4.88 -15.28 20.78
CA ASN A 507 -4.69 -13.87 20.47
C ASN A 507 -4.46 -13.74 18.96
N SER A 508 -5.20 -12.83 18.32
CA SER A 508 -5.12 -12.60 16.88
C SER A 508 -5.04 -11.11 16.60
N GLY A 509 -3.91 -10.67 16.06
CA GLY A 509 -3.75 -9.31 15.55
C GLY A 509 -4.71 -9.01 14.39
N TRP A 510 -5.01 -10.03 13.59
CA TRP A 510 -5.98 -9.95 12.51
C TRP A 510 -7.39 -9.66 13.02
N ALA A 511 -7.85 -10.39 14.05
CA ALA A 511 -9.16 -10.15 14.67
C ALA A 511 -9.23 -8.77 15.35
N ARG A 512 -8.14 -8.33 16.00
CA ARG A 512 -8.03 -6.98 16.58
C ARG A 512 -8.19 -5.88 15.52
N VAL A 513 -7.53 -6.01 14.36
CA VAL A 513 -7.70 -5.06 13.24
C VAL A 513 -9.14 -5.08 12.70
N ARG A 514 -9.75 -6.25 12.52
CA ARG A 514 -11.15 -6.35 12.08
C ARG A 514 -12.11 -5.64 13.04
N ASP A 515 -11.89 -5.81 14.34
CA ASP A 515 -12.72 -5.17 15.36
C ASP A 515 -12.46 -3.66 15.45
N ALA A 516 -11.21 -3.21 15.26
CA ALA A 516 -10.89 -1.79 15.14
C ALA A 516 -11.62 -1.15 13.93
N GLN A 517 -11.56 -1.79 12.75
CA GLN A 517 -12.29 -1.35 11.55
C GLN A 517 -13.80 -1.23 11.81
N ARG A 518 -14.39 -2.21 12.50
CA ARG A 518 -15.79 -2.17 12.93
C ARG A 518 -16.07 -1.01 13.86
N ARG A 519 -15.31 -0.87 14.95
CA ARG A 519 -15.57 0.17 15.96
C ARG A 519 -15.40 1.59 15.39
N VAL A 520 -14.49 1.80 14.44
CA VAL A 520 -14.35 3.09 13.76
C VAL A 520 -15.56 3.35 12.86
N ALA A 521 -15.95 2.37 12.03
CA ALA A 521 -17.14 2.50 11.17
C ALA A 521 -18.43 2.76 11.97
N GLU A 522 -18.59 2.14 13.14
CA GLU A 522 -19.79 2.30 13.98
C GLU A 522 -19.84 3.63 14.75
N ARG A 523 -18.69 4.22 15.06
CA ARG A 523 -18.62 5.52 15.77
C ARG A 523 -18.84 6.70 14.84
N ASP A 524 -18.57 6.51 13.55
CA ASP A 524 -18.59 7.56 12.55
C ASP A 524 -19.87 7.49 11.70
N PRO A 525 -20.79 8.47 11.82
CA PRO A 525 -22.05 8.47 11.06
C PRO A 525 -21.85 8.64 9.54
N ARG A 526 -20.65 9.04 9.10
CA ARG A 526 -20.26 9.17 7.69
C ARG A 526 -19.37 8.01 7.25
N ALA A 527 -19.30 6.93 8.04
CA ALA A 527 -18.61 5.71 7.67
C ALA A 527 -19.55 4.51 7.50
N GLY A 528 -19.15 3.56 6.67
CA GLY A 528 -19.82 2.28 6.51
C GLY A 528 -18.81 1.13 6.50
N LEU A 529 -19.17 -0.02 7.07
CA LEU A 529 -18.32 -1.21 7.09
C LEU A 529 -18.71 -2.17 5.97
N VAL A 530 -17.70 -2.71 5.29
CA VAL A 530 -17.84 -3.79 4.32
C VAL A 530 -17.23 -5.05 4.92
N VAL A 531 -18.07 -5.92 5.50
CA VAL A 531 -17.61 -7.19 6.09
C VAL A 531 -17.26 -8.17 4.98
N THR A 532 -16.09 -8.82 5.06
CA THR A 532 -15.59 -9.76 4.03
C THR A 532 -15.15 -11.12 4.58
N ILE A 533 -15.42 -11.39 5.85
CA ILE A 533 -14.85 -12.55 6.55
C ILE A 533 -15.26 -13.90 5.93
N ASP A 534 -16.47 -13.99 5.40
CA ASP A 534 -17.05 -15.18 4.77
C ASP A 534 -16.57 -15.42 3.32
N ILE A 535 -16.01 -14.39 2.68
CA ILE A 535 -15.53 -14.43 1.30
C ILE A 535 -14.00 -14.36 1.20
N GLY A 536 -13.30 -14.66 2.30
CA GLY A 536 -11.86 -14.85 2.34
C GLY A 536 -11.40 -16.25 1.93
N ASP A 537 -10.08 -16.44 1.88
CA ASP A 537 -9.44 -17.74 1.67
C ASP A 537 -8.32 -17.92 2.69
N ARG A 538 -8.41 -18.97 3.51
CA ARG A 538 -7.41 -19.26 4.55
C ARG A 538 -6.00 -19.49 3.98
N LEU A 539 -5.88 -19.85 2.70
CA LEU A 539 -4.62 -20.15 2.02
C LEU A 539 -4.14 -19.02 1.09
N ASP A 540 -4.98 -18.03 0.82
CA ASP A 540 -4.67 -16.92 -0.07
C ASP A 540 -5.09 -15.60 0.57
N ILE A 541 -4.10 -14.77 0.88
CA ILE A 541 -4.31 -13.44 1.48
C ILE A 541 -5.05 -12.49 0.51
N HIS A 542 -5.11 -12.84 -0.78
CA HIS A 542 -5.76 -12.07 -1.84
C HIS A 542 -6.97 -12.82 -2.42
N PRO A 543 -8.05 -13.03 -1.65
CA PRO A 543 -9.19 -13.82 -2.11
C PRO A 543 -9.84 -13.19 -3.35
N PRO A 544 -10.15 -13.97 -4.40
CA PRO A 544 -10.53 -13.44 -5.71
C PRO A 544 -11.99 -12.98 -5.82
N ASN A 545 -12.84 -13.20 -4.80
CA ASN A 545 -14.26 -12.81 -4.84
C ASN A 545 -14.47 -11.30 -4.60
N LYS A 546 -13.85 -10.47 -5.44
CA LYS A 546 -13.95 -9.01 -5.34
C LYS A 546 -15.32 -8.47 -5.78
N GLN A 547 -16.10 -9.25 -6.54
CA GLN A 547 -17.47 -8.90 -6.89
C GLN A 547 -18.35 -8.71 -5.66
N GLU A 548 -18.27 -9.63 -4.69
CA GLU A 548 -19.07 -9.53 -3.48
C GLU A 548 -18.59 -8.38 -2.59
N VAL A 549 -17.28 -8.11 -2.54
CA VAL A 549 -16.73 -6.91 -1.87
C VAL A 549 -17.33 -5.64 -2.49
N GLY A 550 -17.30 -5.50 -3.82
CA GLY A 550 -17.88 -4.35 -4.53
C GLY A 550 -19.39 -4.20 -4.30
N ARG A 551 -20.14 -5.30 -4.31
CA ARG A 551 -21.59 -5.30 -4.02
C ARG A 551 -21.90 -4.82 -2.61
N ARG A 552 -21.15 -5.30 -1.62
CA ARG A 552 -21.29 -4.88 -0.22
C ARG A 552 -20.84 -3.43 -0.02
N ALA A 553 -19.79 -3.00 -0.71
CA ALA A 553 -19.38 -1.59 -0.74
C ALA A 553 -20.47 -0.69 -1.32
N ALA A 554 -21.12 -1.07 -2.43
CA ALA A 554 -22.22 -0.30 -3.01
C ALA A 554 -23.42 -0.21 -2.06
N ARG A 555 -23.71 -1.31 -1.34
CA ARG A 555 -24.74 -1.33 -0.28
C ARG A 555 -24.38 -0.40 0.88
N ALA A 556 -23.13 -0.43 1.36
CA ALA A 556 -22.66 0.45 2.42
C ALA A 556 -22.65 1.94 1.99
N ALA A 557 -22.26 2.25 0.74
CA ALA A 557 -22.37 3.61 0.18
C ALA A 557 -23.81 4.11 0.24
N LEU A 558 -24.78 3.33 -0.24
CA LEU A 558 -26.18 3.74 -0.22
C LEU A 558 -26.68 4.00 1.20
N HIS A 559 -26.26 3.18 2.18
CA HIS A 559 -26.59 3.43 3.58
C HIS A 559 -26.05 4.78 4.07
N VAL A 560 -24.76 5.05 3.83
CA VAL A 560 -24.11 6.29 4.29
C VAL A 560 -24.64 7.53 3.56
N LEU A 561 -24.84 7.44 2.25
CA LEU A 561 -25.35 8.53 1.40
C LEU A 561 -26.82 8.88 1.70
N HIS A 562 -27.57 7.98 2.32
CA HIS A 562 -28.95 8.20 2.75
C HIS A 562 -29.08 8.42 4.26
N ASP A 563 -28.00 8.83 4.94
CA ASP A 563 -27.97 9.10 6.38
C ASP A 563 -28.55 7.96 7.23
N GLY A 564 -28.22 6.73 6.84
CA GLY A 564 -28.66 5.50 7.49
C GLY A 564 -30.09 5.06 7.16
N ALA A 565 -30.81 5.81 6.32
CA ALA A 565 -32.14 5.41 5.88
C ALA A 565 -32.09 4.27 4.86
N GLY A 566 -32.96 3.27 5.02
CA GLY A 566 -33.10 2.15 4.08
C GLY A 566 -32.35 0.90 4.52
N THR A 567 -31.60 0.28 3.59
CA THR A 567 -30.85 -0.97 3.84
C THR A 567 -29.61 -0.71 4.71
N GLY A 568 -29.46 -1.43 5.82
CA GLY A 568 -28.24 -1.42 6.65
C GLY A 568 -27.05 -2.07 5.94
N TRP A 569 -25.83 -1.88 6.45
CA TRP A 569 -24.63 -2.57 5.96
C TRP A 569 -24.32 -3.90 6.67
N GLY A 570 -25.25 -4.39 7.50
CA GLY A 570 -25.22 -5.70 8.15
C GLY A 570 -25.53 -5.59 9.64
N ALA A 571 -25.80 -6.74 10.27
CA ALA A 571 -26.06 -6.82 11.70
C ALA A 571 -24.82 -6.42 12.54
N ARG A 572 -25.02 -5.51 13.49
CA ARG A 572 -23.95 -4.91 14.32
C ARG A 572 -24.08 -5.30 15.79
N PRO A 573 -23.02 -5.73 16.47
CA PRO A 573 -23.07 -6.08 17.88
C PRO A 573 -23.33 -4.83 18.75
N ARG A 574 -24.44 -4.82 19.49
CA ARG A 574 -24.88 -3.68 20.32
C ARG A 574 -24.34 -3.76 21.74
N ASP A 575 -24.70 -4.85 22.45
CA ASP A 575 -24.32 -5.03 23.85
C ASP A 575 -24.26 -6.51 24.24
N ALA A 576 -23.47 -6.78 25.29
CA ALA A 576 -23.33 -8.08 25.94
C ALA A 576 -23.70 -7.95 27.42
N ARG A 577 -24.81 -8.56 27.83
CA ARG A 577 -25.34 -8.46 29.20
C ARG A 577 -25.32 -9.81 29.89
N ARG A 578 -24.74 -9.85 31.09
CA ARG A 578 -24.76 -11.05 31.93
C ARG A 578 -26.02 -11.08 32.78
N ALA A 579 -26.79 -12.16 32.62
CA ALA A 579 -27.92 -12.53 33.45
C ALA A 579 -27.64 -13.93 34.03
N ASP A 580 -27.31 -14.01 35.32
CA ASP A 580 -26.94 -15.25 36.02
C ASP A 580 -25.82 -16.06 35.33
N ASP A 581 -26.17 -17.24 34.80
CA ASP A 581 -25.33 -18.20 34.10
C ASP A 581 -25.35 -18.01 32.57
N GLN A 582 -25.91 -16.89 32.09
CA GLN A 582 -26.03 -16.58 30.69
C GLN A 582 -25.45 -15.21 30.35
N ILE A 583 -25.00 -15.06 29.11
CA ILE A 583 -24.70 -13.76 28.50
C ILE A 583 -25.60 -13.61 27.28
N VAL A 584 -26.35 -12.51 27.23
CA VAL A 584 -27.23 -12.14 26.12
C VAL A 584 -26.51 -11.13 25.24
N LEU A 585 -26.35 -11.46 23.96
CA LEU A 585 -25.78 -10.57 22.94
C LEU A 585 -26.89 -10.04 22.04
N ARG A 586 -26.98 -8.73 21.90
CA ARG A 586 -27.98 -8.06 21.05
C ARG A 586 -27.33 -7.38 19.86
N PHE A 587 -28.10 -7.19 18.80
CA PHE A 587 -27.63 -6.63 17.54
C PHE A 587 -28.52 -5.48 17.05
N ASP A 588 -27.90 -4.50 16.41
CA ASP A 588 -28.52 -3.41 15.64
C ASP A 588 -28.50 -3.74 14.14
N ASP A 589 -29.33 -3.03 13.37
CA ASP A 589 -29.38 -3.06 11.89
C ASP A 589 -29.51 -4.45 11.27
N VAL A 590 -30.17 -5.36 11.99
CA VAL A 590 -30.48 -6.71 11.52
C VAL A 590 -31.58 -6.65 10.46
N GLU A 591 -31.23 -6.94 9.21
CA GLU A 591 -32.19 -7.05 8.11
C GLU A 591 -32.73 -8.48 8.03
N GLY A 592 -34.05 -8.68 8.07
CA GLY A 592 -34.65 -10.01 7.86
C GLY A 592 -34.36 -11.05 8.97
N GLY A 593 -33.96 -10.60 10.16
CA GLY A 593 -33.68 -11.45 11.32
C GLY A 593 -32.29 -12.09 11.30
N LEU A 594 -31.86 -12.65 12.44
CA LEU A 594 -30.60 -13.38 12.55
C LEU A 594 -30.79 -14.85 12.13
N HIS A 595 -29.79 -15.41 11.46
CA HIS A 595 -29.78 -16.78 10.97
C HIS A 595 -28.43 -17.44 11.27
N ALA A 596 -28.47 -18.65 11.83
CA ALA A 596 -27.29 -19.48 11.97
C ALA A 596 -27.18 -20.42 10.75
N MET A 597 -26.19 -20.18 9.90
CA MET A 597 -25.99 -20.92 8.67
C MET A 597 -25.42 -22.31 8.96
N SER A 598 -26.13 -23.34 8.49
CA SER A 598 -25.75 -24.76 8.59
C SER A 598 -25.69 -25.35 10.02
N THR A 599 -26.19 -24.64 11.04
CA THR A 599 -26.22 -25.10 12.44
C THR A 599 -27.31 -24.41 13.25
N ASP A 600 -27.88 -25.10 14.23
CA ASP A 600 -28.81 -24.50 15.22
C ASP A 600 -28.08 -23.92 16.45
N ALA A 601 -26.78 -24.20 16.57
CA ALA A 601 -25.90 -23.72 17.63
C ALA A 601 -24.69 -23.01 16.98
N PRO A 602 -24.78 -21.70 16.71
CA PRO A 602 -23.69 -20.98 16.05
C PRO A 602 -22.45 -20.98 16.97
N GLY A 603 -21.33 -21.51 16.48
CA GLY A 603 -20.05 -21.50 17.20
C GLY A 603 -19.28 -20.18 17.08
N GLY A 604 -18.05 -20.16 17.56
CA GLY A 604 -17.12 -19.02 17.43
C GLY A 604 -17.24 -17.95 18.52
N TYR A 605 -17.98 -18.23 19.60
CA TYR A 605 -18.12 -17.34 20.75
C TYR A 605 -17.16 -17.73 21.87
N GLU A 606 -16.46 -16.73 22.40
CA GLU A 606 -15.53 -16.88 23.51
C GLU A 606 -16.00 -16.03 24.69
N ALA A 607 -15.93 -16.58 25.90
CA ALA A 607 -16.08 -15.83 27.14
C ALA A 607 -14.71 -15.70 27.80
N CYS A 608 -14.31 -14.47 28.10
CA CYS A 608 -12.97 -14.16 28.55
C CYS A 608 -12.94 -13.54 29.96
N SER A 609 -11.92 -13.89 30.73
CA SER A 609 -11.58 -13.29 32.02
C SER A 609 -10.16 -12.74 31.94
N ALA A 610 -10.03 -11.42 31.83
CA ALA A 610 -8.78 -10.81 31.38
C ALA A 610 -8.35 -11.47 30.05
N ASP A 611 -7.12 -11.95 29.92
CA ASP A 611 -6.61 -12.54 28.67
C ASP A 611 -6.94 -14.04 28.50
N GLU A 612 -7.56 -14.67 29.50
CA GLU A 612 -7.94 -16.08 29.44
C GLU A 612 -9.34 -16.23 28.83
N CYS A 613 -9.40 -16.78 27.61
CA CYS A 613 -10.63 -17.01 26.87
C CYS A 613 -10.92 -18.51 26.74
N ARG A 614 -12.21 -18.86 26.70
CA ARG A 614 -12.70 -20.21 26.38
C ARG A 614 -13.89 -20.13 25.43
N TYR A 615 -14.01 -21.09 24.51
CA TYR A 615 -15.23 -21.23 23.73
C TYR A 615 -16.43 -21.55 24.63
N VAL A 616 -17.57 -20.93 24.33
CA VAL A 616 -18.83 -21.14 25.06
C VAL A 616 -19.95 -21.54 24.10
N PRO A 617 -20.83 -22.47 24.50
CA PRO A 617 -22.01 -22.81 23.71
C PRO A 617 -22.91 -21.59 23.54
N ALA A 618 -23.41 -21.39 22.32
CA ALA A 618 -24.35 -20.35 22.00
C ALA A 618 -25.60 -20.93 21.34
N ARG A 619 -26.74 -20.29 21.59
CA ARG A 619 -27.99 -20.56 20.87
C ARG A 619 -28.54 -19.25 20.30
N LEU A 620 -29.13 -19.34 19.12
CA LEU A 620 -29.93 -18.28 18.56
C LEU A 620 -31.31 -18.27 19.24
N ALA A 621 -31.75 -17.09 19.65
CA ALA A 621 -32.99 -16.87 20.37
C ALA A 621 -33.74 -15.71 19.69
N ASP A 622 -34.43 -16.01 18.60
CA ASP A 622 -35.11 -15.04 17.73
C ASP A 622 -34.16 -13.94 17.21
N ASP A 623 -34.01 -12.84 17.95
CA ASP A 623 -33.27 -11.63 17.58
C ASP A 623 -31.96 -11.42 18.36
N HIS A 624 -31.60 -12.36 19.25
CA HIS A 624 -30.40 -12.28 20.07
C HIS A 624 -29.68 -13.63 20.22
N ILE A 625 -28.42 -13.58 20.64
CA ILE A 625 -27.63 -14.77 20.94
C ILE A 625 -27.55 -14.95 22.46
N VAL A 626 -27.74 -16.17 22.94
CA VAL A 626 -27.55 -16.52 24.36
C VAL A 626 -26.36 -17.45 24.50
N LEU A 627 -25.35 -17.01 25.22
CA LEU A 627 -24.18 -17.79 25.60
C LEU A 627 -24.42 -18.46 26.95
N SER A 628 -24.21 -19.77 27.02
CA SER A 628 -24.34 -20.53 28.27
C SER A 628 -22.99 -20.64 28.96
N LEU A 629 -22.90 -20.13 30.20
CA LEU A 629 -21.70 -20.23 31.03
C LEU A 629 -21.72 -21.52 31.87
N ALA A 630 -20.57 -22.15 32.02
CA ALA A 630 -20.43 -23.26 32.95
C ALA A 630 -20.64 -22.78 34.41
N PRO A 631 -21.12 -23.63 35.34
CA PRO A 631 -21.32 -23.22 36.74
C PRO A 631 -20.07 -22.68 37.43
N ASP A 632 -18.88 -23.14 37.00
CA ASP A 632 -17.56 -22.73 37.48
C ASP A 632 -16.91 -21.67 36.59
N ALA A 633 -17.67 -21.00 35.73
CA ALA A 633 -17.18 -20.06 34.73
C ALA A 633 -16.36 -18.87 35.28
N GLY A 634 -16.46 -18.58 36.58
CA GLY A 634 -15.80 -17.42 37.16
C GLY A 634 -16.35 -16.08 36.62
N PRO A 635 -15.63 -14.96 36.84
CA PRO A 635 -15.96 -13.69 36.21
C PRO A 635 -15.73 -13.77 34.70
N VAL A 636 -16.57 -13.05 33.94
CA VAL A 636 -16.38 -12.85 32.50
C VAL A 636 -16.35 -11.34 32.30
N SER A 637 -15.24 -10.80 31.81
CA SER A 637 -15.06 -9.36 31.59
C SER A 637 -15.49 -8.92 30.19
N HIS A 638 -15.32 -9.79 29.19
CA HIS A 638 -15.72 -9.53 27.82
C HIS A 638 -16.05 -10.84 27.09
N VAL A 639 -16.72 -10.70 25.96
CA VAL A 639 -16.98 -11.77 24.99
C VAL A 639 -16.33 -11.44 23.67
N ARG A 640 -15.89 -12.46 22.94
CA ARG A 640 -15.42 -12.32 21.57
C ARG A 640 -16.25 -13.20 20.64
N TYR A 641 -16.42 -12.75 19.41
CA TYR A 641 -17.01 -13.54 18.34
C TYR A 641 -16.05 -13.58 17.15
N CYS A 642 -15.82 -14.78 16.60
CA CYS A 642 -14.95 -15.00 15.46
C CYS A 642 -13.55 -14.41 15.63
N TRP A 643 -12.90 -14.70 16.75
CA TRP A 643 -11.63 -14.10 17.13
C TRP A 643 -10.44 -14.98 16.77
N ALA A 644 -10.11 -15.03 15.48
CA ALA A 644 -8.91 -15.67 14.96
C ALA A 644 -8.54 -15.06 13.60
N ASP A 645 -7.44 -15.52 13.00
CA ASP A 645 -7.03 -15.08 11.66
C ASP A 645 -8.02 -15.62 10.58
N ALA A 646 -8.38 -16.91 10.66
CA ALA A 646 -9.37 -17.55 9.78
C ALA A 646 -10.47 -18.33 10.55
N PRO A 647 -11.31 -17.66 11.36
CA PRO A 647 -12.41 -18.30 12.10
C PRO A 647 -13.55 -18.77 11.18
N ILE A 648 -14.36 -19.69 11.68
CA ILE A 648 -15.63 -20.10 11.06
C ILE A 648 -16.76 -19.29 11.69
N CYS A 649 -17.41 -18.44 10.90
CA CYS A 649 -18.46 -17.51 11.34
C CYS A 649 -19.82 -17.90 10.76
N PRO A 650 -20.69 -18.58 11.55
CA PRO A 650 -21.97 -19.05 11.04
C PRO A 650 -23.14 -18.07 11.21
N LEU A 651 -22.96 -16.89 11.83
CA LEU A 651 -24.08 -15.97 12.09
C LEU A 651 -24.22 -14.95 10.95
N TYR A 652 -25.41 -14.87 10.38
CA TYR A 652 -25.76 -13.96 9.28
C TYR A 652 -27.08 -13.25 9.60
N ASP A 653 -27.36 -12.17 8.87
CA ASP A 653 -28.70 -11.61 8.80
C ASP A 653 -29.49 -12.19 7.61
N GLY A 654 -30.76 -11.82 7.48
CA GLY A 654 -31.66 -12.23 6.41
C GLY A 654 -31.36 -11.59 5.05
N ALA A 655 -30.46 -10.60 4.99
CA ALA A 655 -29.89 -10.10 3.74
C ALA A 655 -28.71 -10.97 3.26
N GLY A 656 -28.31 -11.97 4.05
CA GLY A 656 -27.19 -12.86 3.75
C GLY A 656 -25.83 -12.23 4.07
N LEU A 657 -25.77 -11.19 4.90
CA LEU A 657 -24.52 -10.58 5.36
C LEU A 657 -24.05 -11.27 6.63
N PRO A 658 -22.76 -11.65 6.74
CA PRO A 658 -22.22 -12.20 7.97
C PRO A 658 -22.15 -11.13 9.06
N VAL A 659 -22.35 -11.53 10.31
CA VAL A 659 -21.91 -10.74 11.46
C VAL A 659 -20.39 -10.78 11.50
N GLY A 660 -19.75 -9.61 11.45
CA GLY A 660 -18.30 -9.50 11.53
C GLY A 660 -17.76 -9.82 12.93
N PRO A 661 -16.45 -10.09 13.08
CA PRO A 661 -15.83 -10.29 14.39
C PRO A 661 -15.99 -9.09 15.31
N PHE A 662 -16.09 -9.37 16.60
CA PHE A 662 -16.16 -8.33 17.61
C PHE A 662 -15.63 -8.79 18.97
N GLU A 663 -15.20 -7.81 19.76
CA GLU A 663 -15.09 -7.91 21.21
C GLU A 663 -16.11 -6.95 21.86
N LEU A 664 -16.84 -7.42 22.88
CA LEU A 664 -17.73 -6.60 23.68
C LEU A 664 -17.48 -6.80 25.18
N ALA A 665 -17.36 -5.69 25.91
CA ALA A 665 -17.35 -5.72 27.36
C ALA A 665 -18.68 -6.26 27.91
N VAL A 666 -18.61 -7.13 28.91
CA VAL A 666 -19.78 -7.72 29.54
C VAL A 666 -20.22 -6.86 30.72
N VAL A 667 -21.41 -6.28 30.60
CA VAL A 667 -22.06 -5.54 31.69
C VAL A 667 -23.00 -6.46 32.46
N ARG A 668 -23.06 -6.30 33.79
CA ARG A 668 -24.08 -6.96 34.61
C ARG A 668 -25.41 -6.25 34.43
N GLU A 669 -26.49 -7.01 34.34
CA GLU A 669 -27.86 -6.46 34.39
C GLU A 669 -28.15 -5.74 35.71
#